data_AF-R7M0H0-F1
#
_entry.id   AF-R7M0H0-F1
#
_cell.length_a   1.000
_cell.length_b   1.000
_cell.length_c   1.000
_cell.angle_alpha   90.00
_cell.angle_beta   90.00
_cell.angle_gamma   90.00
#
_symmetry.space_group_name_H-M   'P 1'
#
loop_
_entity.id
_entity.type
_entity.pdbx_description
1 polymer ?
#
loop_
_entity_poly.entity_id
_entity_poly.type
_entity_poly.pdbx_seq_one_letter_code
_entity_poly.pdbx_strand_id
1 'polypeptide(L)'
;MKLNKDLNLGANGSVTMGNTLLNGSGLTLSGADENSKIQISQGNVSMGGQQIHNVANGTANTDAVNLSQLNEIKNAGVNGGFGWAADDGNSVKKNLGETVTVKGDGINISTKVDNGAIQVELNKDIHLGMDGSVTAGETTINKDGVDTNQVKVGDITITKDGINGGQQQITNMGSGIHGQVYDTSTAGQENWNNAASVGDVHTIIGEEAGKVADAVKAKSGKNITVDADNKVNLNDDITLGDADDASKQVKIDGNKAQIILGGKTVLGNQNGGGANPDAGSYLTGLDNKNWDASNIQSGRAATEDQLKVVDDKISGGRKFTGDDGQQLTVGLGQDLSLTGGAQADNLSDGNIGVVKNGDSGLSVKLAKDLTGLTSVTTGNTTMTSDGITIKSSDSSKGGDIKLATGDISMGGSQIHDVAPGTQGTDAVNKNQLDSAVNQVGRSITKLDARVDRVGANAAALAALHPLDFDPDDKLDFAVGAGSYSGANAVSLGAFYRPNEDVMFSLGGSVGGGENMVNVGATFKLGQHNHVSNSRVAMAKEIRSLKELVAKQDGEMQQLKTLMNQMAGRTVLKVDKDTLFPDIPENHWAYDYVTKLAKAGIVEGYPDGEFKGDRMMTRYEFAALVYRAIMAGAGSNPALDQDGTLGRLVKEFDGELKYIRIDVIEKDKHGNPSIERVRTVEDSKKHYGK
;
A
#
# COMPACT_ATOMS: atom_id res chain seq x y z
N MET A 1 -169.52 114.34 -122.97
CA MET A 1 -169.72 112.89 -122.74
C MET A 1 -169.30 112.56 -121.33
N LYS A 2 -170.15 111.91 -120.53
CA LYS A 2 -169.74 111.31 -119.25
C LYS A 2 -169.30 109.88 -119.55
N LEU A 3 -168.05 109.55 -119.24
CA LEU A 3 -167.50 108.20 -119.36
C LEU A 3 -168.03 107.31 -118.22
N ASN A 4 -168.13 106.01 -118.49
CA ASN A 4 -168.63 105.01 -117.56
C ASN A 4 -167.76 104.96 -116.29
N LYS A 5 -168.37 104.67 -115.12
CA LYS A 5 -167.69 104.55 -113.83
C LYS A 5 -166.54 103.55 -113.90
N ASP A 6 -166.75 102.45 -114.63
CA ASP A 6 -165.74 101.44 -114.88
C ASP A 6 -165.48 101.40 -116.40
N LEU A 7 -164.27 101.83 -116.79
CA LEU A 7 -163.87 101.95 -118.19
C LEU A 7 -163.03 100.74 -118.60
N ASN A 8 -163.68 99.74 -119.23
CA ASN A 8 -162.98 98.61 -119.82
C ASN A 8 -162.75 98.88 -121.32
N LEU A 9 -161.49 98.99 -121.72
CA LEU A 9 -161.10 99.25 -123.11
C LEU A 9 -160.69 97.98 -123.87
N GLY A 10 -160.79 96.80 -123.24
CA GLY A 10 -160.35 95.53 -123.82
C GLY A 10 -158.82 95.34 -123.80
N ALA A 11 -158.35 94.18 -124.26
CA ALA A 11 -156.94 93.76 -124.14
C ALA A 11 -155.94 94.68 -124.86
N ASN A 12 -156.37 95.34 -125.93
CA ASN A 12 -155.55 96.31 -126.67
C ASN A 12 -155.94 97.75 -126.34
N GLY A 13 -156.83 97.92 -125.37
CA GLY A 13 -157.27 99.20 -124.89
C GLY A 13 -156.17 99.86 -124.08
N SER A 14 -155.83 101.10 -124.44
CA SER A 14 -154.94 101.93 -123.64
C SER A 14 -155.63 103.23 -123.25
N VAL A 15 -155.45 103.63 -122.00
CA VAL A 15 -155.75 104.99 -121.56
C VAL A 15 -154.45 105.77 -121.62
N THR A 16 -154.38 106.72 -122.55
CA THR A 16 -153.27 107.68 -122.61
C THR A 16 -153.75 109.01 -122.04
N MET A 17 -153.10 109.46 -120.97
CA MET A 17 -153.34 110.74 -120.32
C MET A 17 -152.02 111.52 -120.26
N GLY A 18 -151.81 112.39 -121.25
CA GLY A 18 -150.52 113.09 -121.43
C GLY A 18 -149.40 112.09 -121.67
N ASN A 19 -148.34 112.18 -120.86
CA ASN A 19 -147.16 111.32 -120.96
C ASN A 19 -147.37 109.96 -120.28
N THR A 20 -148.53 109.77 -119.63
CA THR A 20 -148.88 108.53 -118.95
C THR A 20 -149.65 107.64 -119.90
N LEU A 21 -149.09 106.47 -120.17
CA LEU A 21 -149.73 105.40 -120.89
C LEU A 21 -150.06 104.29 -119.89
N LEU A 22 -151.34 104.00 -119.73
CA LEU A 22 -151.80 102.80 -119.06
C LEU A 22 -152.35 101.84 -120.10
N ASN A 23 -151.72 100.69 -120.24
CA ASN A 23 -152.16 99.64 -121.16
C ASN A 23 -151.94 98.25 -120.53
N GLY A 24 -152.16 97.19 -121.32
CA GLY A 24 -151.98 95.81 -120.86
C GLY A 24 -150.58 95.47 -120.35
N SER A 25 -149.56 96.25 -120.70
CA SER A 25 -148.18 96.07 -120.21
C SER A 25 -147.92 96.77 -118.87
N GLY A 26 -148.88 97.54 -118.37
CA GLY A 26 -148.81 98.26 -117.10
C GLY A 26 -148.84 99.78 -117.27
N LEU A 27 -148.34 100.46 -116.25
CA LEU A 27 -148.27 101.92 -116.22
C LEU A 27 -146.88 102.36 -116.67
N THR A 28 -146.82 103.14 -117.75
CA THR A 28 -145.62 103.82 -118.18
C THR A 28 -145.84 105.32 -118.10
N LEU A 29 -145.00 106.01 -117.33
CA LEU A 29 -144.84 107.46 -117.48
C LEU A 29 -143.61 107.71 -118.33
N SER A 30 -143.84 108.21 -119.54
CA SER A 30 -142.78 108.57 -120.45
C SER A 30 -142.04 109.80 -119.90
N GLY A 31 -140.74 109.66 -119.68
CA GLY A 31 -139.85 110.76 -119.30
C GLY A 31 -139.36 111.55 -120.51
N ALA A 32 -138.46 112.52 -120.29
CA ALA A 32 -137.83 113.27 -121.38
C ALA A 32 -136.96 112.38 -122.28
N ASP A 33 -136.46 111.26 -121.76
CA ASP A 33 -135.73 110.21 -122.49
C ASP A 33 -136.08 108.80 -121.95
N GLU A 34 -135.57 107.75 -122.61
CA GLU A 34 -135.82 106.35 -122.23
C GLU A 34 -135.23 105.98 -120.85
N ASN A 35 -134.20 106.68 -120.37
CA ASN A 35 -133.61 106.41 -119.05
C ASN A 35 -134.42 107.02 -117.91
N SER A 36 -135.18 108.08 -118.16
CA SER A 36 -136.03 108.77 -117.18
C SER A 36 -137.44 108.19 -117.12
N LYS A 37 -137.67 107.07 -117.79
CA LYS A 37 -138.97 106.43 -117.92
C LYS A 37 -139.28 105.65 -116.65
N ILE A 38 -140.37 106.02 -115.99
CA ILE A 38 -140.88 105.27 -114.85
C ILE A 38 -141.86 104.24 -115.38
N GLN A 39 -141.53 102.97 -115.17
CA GLN A 39 -142.32 101.85 -115.63
C GLN A 39 -142.66 100.93 -114.47
N ILE A 40 -143.96 100.76 -114.26
CA ILE A 40 -144.49 99.71 -113.42
C ILE A 40 -145.04 98.65 -114.35
N SER A 41 -144.27 97.57 -114.49
CA SER A 41 -144.61 96.39 -115.28
C SER A 41 -144.81 95.18 -114.37
N GLN A 42 -145.48 94.14 -114.85
CA GLN A 42 -145.67 92.93 -114.06
C GLN A 42 -144.31 92.33 -113.67
N GLY A 43 -143.98 92.39 -112.38
CA GLY A 43 -142.76 91.84 -111.80
C GLY A 43 -141.54 92.76 -111.77
N ASN A 44 -141.60 93.95 -112.37
CA ASN A 44 -140.49 94.90 -112.29
C ASN A 44 -140.98 96.35 -112.21
N VAL A 45 -140.40 97.10 -111.28
CA VAL A 45 -140.58 98.53 -111.13
C VAL A 45 -139.25 99.19 -111.46
N SER A 46 -139.19 99.88 -112.60
CA SER A 46 -138.07 100.76 -112.93
C SER A 46 -138.48 102.18 -112.61
N MET A 47 -137.68 102.86 -111.79
CA MET A 47 -137.86 104.28 -111.47
C MET A 47 -137.04 105.20 -112.39
N GLY A 48 -136.44 104.65 -113.46
CA GLY A 48 -135.70 105.44 -114.44
C GLY A 48 -134.49 106.19 -113.84
N GLY A 49 -133.70 105.51 -112.99
CA GLY A 49 -132.52 106.09 -112.34
C GLY A 49 -132.81 107.10 -111.23
N GLN A 50 -134.08 107.40 -110.95
CA GLN A 50 -134.46 108.36 -109.93
C GLN A 50 -134.35 107.80 -108.51
N GLN A 51 -134.05 108.70 -107.57
CA GLN A 51 -134.06 108.37 -106.15
C GLN A 51 -135.49 108.11 -105.68
N ILE A 52 -135.67 107.04 -104.91
CA ILE A 52 -136.92 106.76 -104.23
C ILE A 52 -136.82 107.37 -102.84
N HIS A 53 -137.54 108.46 -102.61
CA HIS A 53 -137.63 109.06 -101.30
C HIS A 53 -138.73 108.39 -100.47
N ASN A 54 -138.58 108.46 -99.14
CA ASN A 54 -139.52 107.91 -98.15
C ASN A 54 -139.66 106.37 -98.14
N VAL A 55 -138.58 105.66 -98.44
CA VAL A 55 -138.49 104.21 -98.18
C VAL A 55 -138.17 104.00 -96.69
N ALA A 56 -139.12 103.44 -95.94
CA ALA A 56 -138.93 103.05 -94.54
C ALA A 56 -137.86 101.95 -94.41
N ASN A 57 -137.31 101.76 -93.21
CA ASN A 57 -136.36 100.68 -92.97
C ASN A 57 -136.99 99.32 -93.31
N GLY A 58 -136.32 98.53 -94.15
CA GLY A 58 -136.74 97.16 -94.45
C GLY A 58 -136.63 96.29 -93.22
N THR A 59 -137.67 95.51 -92.93
CA THR A 59 -137.75 94.61 -91.76
C THR A 59 -137.78 93.14 -92.16
N ALA A 60 -138.29 92.83 -93.36
CA ALA A 60 -138.18 91.52 -93.97
C ALA A 60 -136.96 91.46 -94.90
N ASN A 61 -136.41 90.25 -95.07
CA ASN A 61 -135.24 90.02 -95.93
C ASN A 61 -135.48 90.36 -97.42
N THR A 62 -136.73 90.61 -97.82
CA THR A 62 -137.13 90.98 -99.19
C THR A 62 -137.44 92.47 -99.34
N ASP A 63 -137.41 93.23 -98.25
CA ASP A 63 -137.66 94.68 -98.30
C ASP A 63 -136.45 95.40 -98.92
N ALA A 64 -136.70 96.52 -99.58
CA ALA A 64 -135.63 97.40 -100.01
C ALA A 64 -135.02 98.09 -98.78
N VAL A 65 -133.69 97.97 -98.61
CA VAL A 65 -132.96 98.65 -97.54
C VAL A 65 -132.65 100.09 -97.92
N ASN A 66 -132.77 101.01 -96.96
CA ASN A 66 -132.37 102.40 -97.15
C ASN A 66 -130.91 102.64 -96.72
N LEU A 67 -130.37 103.82 -97.04
CA LEU A 67 -128.95 104.12 -96.82
C LEU A 67 -128.55 104.14 -95.34
N SER A 68 -129.46 104.45 -94.41
CA SER A 68 -129.15 104.40 -92.96
C SER A 68 -128.84 102.97 -92.50
N GLN A 69 -129.63 101.98 -92.92
CA GLN A 69 -129.39 100.58 -92.56
C GLN A 69 -128.04 100.07 -93.09
N LEU A 70 -127.61 100.54 -94.26
CA LEU A 70 -126.30 100.18 -94.81
C LEU A 70 -125.14 100.87 -94.05
N ASN A 71 -125.31 102.12 -93.64
CA ASN A 71 -124.29 102.87 -92.90
C ASN A 71 -124.07 102.33 -91.47
N GLU A 72 -125.10 101.82 -90.80
CA GLU A 72 -124.96 101.17 -89.49
C GLU A 72 -124.03 99.95 -89.56
N ILE A 73 -124.11 99.15 -90.64
CA ILE A 73 -123.22 98.00 -90.85
C ILE A 73 -121.79 98.46 -91.16
N LYS A 74 -121.62 99.52 -91.97
CA LYS A 74 -120.29 100.03 -92.34
C LYS A 74 -119.53 100.62 -91.15
N ASN A 75 -120.23 101.26 -90.21
CA ASN A 75 -119.60 101.93 -89.07
C ASN A 75 -119.26 100.99 -87.89
N ALA A 76 -119.74 99.74 -87.88
CA ALA A 76 -119.33 98.75 -86.89
C ALA A 76 -117.85 98.31 -87.01
N GLY A 77 -117.19 98.56 -88.16
CA GLY A 77 -115.83 98.10 -88.45
C GLY A 77 -114.68 99.08 -88.18
N VAL A 78 -114.95 100.32 -87.75
CA VAL A 78 -113.95 101.41 -87.81
C VAL A 78 -113.16 101.62 -86.50
N ASN A 79 -113.29 100.74 -85.50
CA ASN A 79 -112.56 100.81 -84.22
C ASN A 79 -112.03 99.44 -83.71
N GLY A 80 -111.57 98.56 -84.63
CA GLY A 80 -110.78 97.36 -84.33
C GLY A 80 -111.54 96.20 -83.66
N GLY A 81 -111.72 95.09 -84.39
CA GLY A 81 -112.60 93.99 -83.95
C GLY A 81 -112.10 93.14 -82.77
N PHE A 82 -110.82 92.76 -82.74
CA PHE A 82 -110.25 91.85 -81.73
C PHE A 82 -108.91 92.36 -81.18
N GLY A 83 -108.62 92.14 -79.88
CA GLY A 83 -107.35 92.54 -79.27
C GLY A 83 -107.08 91.95 -77.89
N TRP A 84 -105.82 92.00 -77.45
CA TRP A 84 -105.28 91.41 -76.21
C TRP A 84 -104.63 92.49 -75.35
N ALA A 85 -104.73 92.37 -74.02
CA ALA A 85 -104.01 93.23 -73.07
C ALA A 85 -102.78 92.48 -72.52
N ALA A 86 -101.68 93.20 -72.34
CA ALA A 86 -100.47 92.71 -71.68
C ALA A 86 -100.46 93.13 -70.19
N ASP A 87 -99.66 92.44 -69.38
CA ASP A 87 -99.57 92.68 -67.92
C ASP A 87 -98.98 94.06 -67.55
N ASP A 88 -98.31 94.73 -68.50
CA ASP A 88 -97.86 96.12 -68.37
C ASP A 88 -99.00 97.14 -68.52
N GLY A 89 -100.23 96.67 -68.78
CA GLY A 89 -101.44 97.47 -68.93
C GLY A 89 -101.71 97.96 -70.36
N ASN A 90 -100.82 97.72 -71.32
CA ASN A 90 -101.02 98.09 -72.73
C ASN A 90 -101.88 97.06 -73.48
N SER A 91 -102.55 97.46 -74.57
CA SER A 91 -103.34 96.54 -75.39
C SER A 91 -103.00 96.59 -76.88
N VAL A 92 -103.00 95.43 -77.53
CA VAL A 92 -102.80 95.26 -78.98
C VAL A 92 -104.14 94.92 -79.62
N LYS A 93 -104.70 95.86 -80.38
CA LYS A 93 -105.94 95.69 -81.16
C LYS A 93 -105.66 95.75 -82.66
N LYS A 94 -106.31 94.89 -83.44
CA LYS A 94 -106.17 94.83 -84.90
C LYS A 94 -107.53 94.78 -85.59
N ASN A 95 -107.60 95.28 -86.83
CA ASN A 95 -108.82 95.23 -87.62
C ASN A 95 -109.16 93.77 -88.00
N LEU A 96 -110.43 93.49 -88.27
CA LEU A 96 -110.87 92.15 -88.66
C LEU A 96 -110.12 91.72 -89.94
N GLY A 97 -109.41 90.59 -89.87
CA GLY A 97 -108.58 90.04 -90.97
C GLY A 97 -107.07 90.24 -90.82
N GLU A 98 -106.61 91.08 -89.87
CA GLU A 98 -105.19 91.28 -89.57
C GLU A 98 -104.69 90.31 -88.47
N THR A 99 -103.41 89.90 -88.52
CA THR A 99 -102.82 88.99 -87.52
C THR A 99 -102.22 89.74 -86.32
N VAL A 100 -102.50 89.26 -85.11
CA VAL A 100 -101.81 89.69 -83.88
C VAL A 100 -100.62 88.76 -83.62
N THR A 101 -99.40 89.30 -83.47
CA THR A 101 -98.17 88.52 -83.28
C THR A 101 -97.86 88.34 -81.79
N VAL A 102 -97.54 87.12 -81.36
CA VAL A 102 -96.96 86.81 -80.04
C VAL A 102 -95.47 86.52 -80.23
N LYS A 103 -94.58 87.17 -79.46
CA LYS A 103 -93.12 86.99 -79.55
C LYS A 103 -92.53 86.63 -78.18
N GLY A 104 -91.62 85.66 -78.15
CA GLY A 104 -90.69 85.46 -77.04
C GLY A 104 -89.49 86.43 -77.10
N ASP A 105 -88.67 86.44 -76.05
CA ASP A 105 -87.45 87.27 -75.98
C ASP A 105 -86.29 86.70 -76.84
N GLY A 106 -86.43 85.46 -77.31
CA GLY A 106 -85.41 84.75 -78.08
C GLY A 106 -84.26 84.20 -77.25
N ILE A 107 -84.27 84.39 -75.93
CA ILE A 107 -83.21 83.95 -75.01
C ILE A 107 -83.75 82.88 -74.07
N ASN A 108 -84.81 83.16 -73.32
CA ASN A 108 -85.40 82.22 -72.38
C ASN A 108 -86.74 81.68 -72.87
N ILE A 109 -87.50 82.45 -73.66
CA ILE A 109 -88.80 82.06 -74.21
C ILE A 109 -88.77 82.13 -75.73
N SER A 110 -89.24 81.07 -76.38
CA SER A 110 -89.45 81.03 -77.83
C SER A 110 -90.91 80.71 -78.16
N THR A 111 -91.37 81.21 -79.31
CA THR A 111 -92.76 81.05 -79.76
C THR A 111 -92.78 80.59 -81.21
N LYS A 112 -93.58 79.57 -81.53
CA LYS A 112 -93.77 79.06 -82.89
C LYS A 112 -95.24 78.73 -83.15
N VAL A 113 -95.65 78.67 -84.41
CA VAL A 113 -96.97 78.14 -84.78
C VAL A 113 -96.83 76.65 -85.06
N ASP A 114 -97.59 75.84 -84.35
CA ASP A 114 -97.66 74.39 -84.57
C ASP A 114 -99.12 73.94 -84.58
N ASN A 115 -99.50 73.20 -85.63
CA ASN A 115 -100.84 72.66 -85.87
C ASN A 115 -102.02 73.64 -85.62
N GLY A 116 -101.87 74.91 -86.03
CA GLY A 116 -102.91 75.95 -85.90
C GLY A 116 -102.99 76.63 -84.53
N ALA A 117 -102.12 76.29 -83.57
CA ALA A 117 -101.96 76.99 -82.29
C ALA A 117 -100.61 77.73 -82.21
N ILE A 118 -100.55 78.77 -81.37
CA ILE A 118 -99.27 79.39 -81.01
C ILE A 118 -98.72 78.62 -79.81
N GLN A 119 -97.60 77.91 -79.99
CA GLN A 119 -96.88 77.23 -78.92
C GLN A 119 -95.82 78.16 -78.32
N VAL A 120 -95.78 78.23 -76.99
CA VAL A 120 -94.79 78.99 -76.20
C VAL A 120 -93.93 77.99 -75.43
N GLU A 121 -92.61 78.04 -75.61
CA GLU A 121 -91.66 77.07 -75.03
C GLU A 121 -90.53 77.81 -74.27
N LEU A 122 -90.11 77.25 -73.14
CA LEU A 122 -88.88 77.67 -72.45
C LEU A 122 -87.66 77.05 -73.18
N ASN A 123 -86.59 77.83 -73.36
CA ASN A 123 -85.35 77.34 -73.95
C ASN A 123 -84.61 76.39 -72.99
N LYS A 124 -83.77 75.50 -73.56
CA LYS A 124 -83.05 74.47 -72.79
C LYS A 124 -82.06 75.05 -71.79
N ASP A 125 -81.44 76.17 -72.15
CA ASP A 125 -80.53 76.93 -71.30
C ASP A 125 -81.23 78.20 -70.82
N ILE A 126 -81.26 78.40 -69.50
CA ILE A 126 -81.83 79.60 -68.90
C ILE A 126 -80.71 80.60 -68.64
N HIS A 127 -80.79 81.76 -69.28
CA HIS A 127 -79.85 82.86 -69.12
C HIS A 127 -80.50 83.98 -68.31
N LEU A 128 -80.01 84.18 -67.08
CA LEU A 128 -80.62 85.10 -66.11
C LEU A 128 -79.86 86.42 -65.91
N GLY A 129 -78.67 86.59 -66.51
CA GLY A 129 -77.81 87.76 -66.31
C GLY A 129 -77.04 87.74 -64.99
N MET A 130 -76.33 88.83 -64.65
CA MET A 130 -75.47 88.92 -63.46
C MET A 130 -76.22 88.91 -62.12
N ASP A 131 -77.44 89.44 -62.11
CA ASP A 131 -78.26 89.57 -60.89
C ASP A 131 -79.41 88.55 -60.83
N GLY A 132 -79.55 87.73 -61.86
CA GLY A 132 -80.60 86.72 -61.91
C GLY A 132 -80.22 85.44 -61.20
N SER A 133 -81.21 84.72 -60.68
CA SER A 133 -81.02 83.45 -59.99
C SER A 133 -82.11 82.44 -60.31
N VAL A 134 -81.73 81.15 -60.33
CA VAL A 134 -82.70 80.04 -60.33
C VAL A 134 -82.83 79.57 -58.89
N THR A 135 -84.03 79.64 -58.33
CA THR A 135 -84.35 79.09 -57.02
C THR A 135 -85.18 77.84 -57.17
N ALA A 136 -84.67 76.70 -56.69
CA ALA A 136 -85.36 75.43 -56.66
C ALA A 136 -85.33 74.87 -55.21
N GLY A 137 -86.42 75.06 -54.46
CA GLY A 137 -86.44 74.76 -53.03
C GLY A 137 -85.52 75.70 -52.25
N GLU A 138 -84.68 75.14 -51.37
CA GLU A 138 -83.64 75.89 -50.62
C GLU A 138 -82.34 76.10 -51.42
N THR A 139 -82.22 75.53 -52.62
CA THR A 139 -81.01 75.70 -53.45
C THR A 139 -81.15 76.93 -54.34
N THR A 140 -80.20 77.85 -54.20
CA THR A 140 -80.09 79.04 -55.05
C THR A 140 -78.86 78.91 -55.93
N ILE A 141 -79.05 79.01 -57.25
CA ILE A 141 -77.96 79.10 -58.22
C ILE A 141 -77.88 80.54 -58.70
N ASN A 142 -76.76 81.20 -58.40
CA ASN A 142 -76.49 82.59 -58.75
C ASN A 142 -75.00 82.77 -59.13
N LYS A 143 -74.57 84.02 -59.31
CA LYS A 143 -73.17 84.35 -59.65
C LYS A 143 -72.13 83.91 -58.61
N ASP A 144 -72.52 83.73 -57.35
CA ASP A 144 -71.65 83.33 -56.25
C ASP A 144 -71.56 81.80 -56.11
N GLY A 145 -72.27 81.06 -56.98
CA GLY A 145 -72.22 79.61 -57.08
C GLY A 145 -73.54 78.96 -56.67
N VAL A 146 -73.42 77.84 -55.95
CA VAL A 146 -74.56 77.09 -55.43
C VAL A 146 -74.63 77.32 -53.93
N ASP A 147 -75.64 78.06 -53.48
CA ASP A 147 -75.96 78.21 -52.07
C ASP A 147 -77.03 77.18 -51.68
N THR A 148 -76.68 76.25 -50.79
CA THR A 148 -77.56 75.17 -50.33
C THR A 148 -77.00 74.48 -49.08
N ASN A 149 -77.90 73.86 -48.30
CA ASN A 149 -77.56 72.96 -47.21
C ASN A 149 -77.00 71.59 -47.70
N GLN A 150 -77.29 71.22 -48.95
CA GLN A 150 -76.80 69.98 -49.57
C GLN A 150 -76.77 70.10 -51.10
N VAL A 151 -75.63 69.76 -51.72
CA VAL A 151 -75.55 69.44 -53.16
C VAL A 151 -75.30 67.94 -53.29
N LYS A 152 -76.18 67.23 -53.99
CA LYS A 152 -75.99 65.82 -54.35
C LYS A 152 -75.85 65.67 -55.85
N VAL A 153 -74.69 65.22 -56.32
CA VAL A 153 -74.44 64.83 -57.71
C VAL A 153 -74.03 63.36 -57.73
N GLY A 154 -75.01 62.46 -57.92
CA GLY A 154 -74.79 61.02 -57.76
C GLY A 154 -74.45 60.66 -56.29
N ASP A 155 -73.30 59.99 -56.09
CA ASP A 155 -72.80 59.61 -54.76
C ASP A 155 -71.90 60.68 -54.10
N ILE A 156 -71.54 61.73 -54.86
CA ILE A 156 -70.77 62.86 -54.34
C ILE A 156 -71.74 63.78 -53.60
N THR A 157 -71.43 64.08 -52.34
CA THR A 157 -72.24 64.98 -51.52
C THR A 157 -71.39 66.07 -50.89
N ILE A 158 -71.84 67.31 -51.02
CA ILE A 158 -71.35 68.45 -50.23
C ILE A 158 -72.41 68.72 -49.17
N THR A 159 -72.03 68.61 -47.91
CA THR A 159 -72.91 68.82 -46.75
C THR A 159 -72.25 69.77 -45.75
N LYS A 160 -72.99 70.19 -44.73
CA LYS A 160 -72.44 70.93 -43.59
C LYS A 160 -71.27 70.22 -42.87
N ASP A 161 -71.20 68.90 -42.99
CA ASP A 161 -70.19 68.06 -42.33
C ASP A 161 -68.96 67.79 -43.23
N GLY A 162 -68.95 68.32 -44.47
CA GLY A 162 -67.81 68.26 -45.38
C GLY A 162 -68.14 67.68 -46.76
N ILE A 163 -67.07 67.31 -47.48
CA ILE A 163 -67.11 66.79 -48.85
C ILE A 163 -66.95 65.25 -48.80
N ASN A 164 -67.91 64.54 -49.39
CA ASN A 164 -67.79 63.10 -49.68
C ASN A 164 -67.49 62.92 -51.18
N GLY A 165 -66.30 62.43 -51.52
CA GLY A 165 -65.90 62.15 -52.90
C GLY A 165 -66.41 60.80 -53.45
N GLY A 166 -67.14 60.02 -52.66
CA GLY A 166 -67.51 58.66 -53.01
C GLY A 166 -66.27 57.76 -53.19
N GLN A 167 -66.18 57.05 -54.32
CA GLN A 167 -64.99 56.27 -54.70
C GLN A 167 -63.94 57.08 -55.46
N GLN A 168 -64.16 58.39 -55.67
CA GLN A 168 -63.23 59.22 -56.42
C GLN A 168 -62.22 59.92 -55.51
N GLN A 169 -61.04 60.18 -56.08
CA GLN A 169 -60.00 60.94 -55.40
C GLN A 169 -60.37 62.42 -55.35
N ILE A 170 -60.14 63.05 -54.20
CA ILE A 170 -60.19 64.52 -54.07
C ILE A 170 -58.81 65.04 -54.44
N THR A 171 -58.65 65.48 -55.69
CA THR A 171 -57.37 65.96 -56.25
C THR A 171 -57.24 67.49 -56.13
N ASN A 172 -56.00 68.01 -56.21
CA ASN A 172 -55.67 69.44 -56.09
C ASN A 172 -56.02 70.07 -54.73
N MET A 173 -56.03 69.26 -53.67
CA MET A 173 -56.04 69.79 -52.31
C MET A 173 -54.72 70.52 -52.05
N GLY A 174 -54.80 71.79 -51.63
CA GLY A 174 -53.63 72.53 -51.14
C GLY A 174 -53.01 71.82 -49.94
N SER A 175 -51.70 71.93 -49.79
CA SER A 175 -50.98 71.37 -48.65
C SER A 175 -51.46 72.06 -47.36
N GLY A 176 -51.89 71.26 -46.38
CA GLY A 176 -52.36 71.76 -45.09
C GLY A 176 -51.25 72.34 -44.21
N ILE A 177 -49.99 72.14 -44.60
CA ILE A 177 -48.78 72.55 -43.86
C ILE A 177 -48.12 73.83 -44.40
N HIS A 178 -48.63 74.43 -45.48
CA HIS A 178 -48.02 75.65 -46.05
C HIS A 178 -48.34 76.90 -45.22
N GLY A 179 -47.48 77.23 -44.24
CA GLY A 179 -47.31 78.61 -43.75
C GLY A 179 -47.12 78.81 -42.25
N GLN A 180 -47.45 77.83 -41.40
CA GLN A 180 -47.16 77.85 -39.97
C GLN A 180 -46.77 76.43 -39.55
N VAL A 181 -45.52 76.24 -39.14
CA VAL A 181 -45.11 75.01 -38.47
C VAL A 181 -45.76 75.04 -37.09
N TYR A 182 -46.74 74.17 -36.84
CA TYR A 182 -47.40 74.11 -35.55
C TYR A 182 -46.45 73.51 -34.50
N ASP A 183 -46.15 74.29 -33.48
CA ASP A 183 -45.37 73.89 -32.31
C ASP A 183 -46.24 73.01 -31.41
N THR A 184 -45.90 71.72 -31.31
CA THR A 184 -46.60 70.75 -30.46
C THR A 184 -46.32 70.93 -28.97
N SER A 185 -45.56 71.94 -28.55
CA SER A 185 -45.20 72.17 -27.15
C SER A 185 -46.23 72.95 -26.33
N THR A 186 -47.30 73.48 -26.94
CA THR A 186 -48.30 74.30 -26.25
C THR A 186 -49.69 73.63 -26.24
N ALA A 187 -50.17 73.24 -25.05
CA ALA A 187 -51.51 72.68 -24.89
C ALA A 187 -52.61 73.71 -25.25
N GLY A 188 -53.48 73.37 -26.20
CA GLY A 188 -54.64 74.19 -26.60
C GLY A 188 -54.65 74.69 -28.06
N GLN A 189 -53.63 74.39 -28.88
CA GLN A 189 -53.63 74.68 -30.33
C GLN A 189 -54.04 73.47 -31.19
N GLU A 190 -54.95 72.62 -30.70
CA GLU A 190 -55.46 71.49 -31.47
C GLU A 190 -56.71 71.91 -32.25
N ASN A 191 -56.53 72.48 -33.45
CA ASN A 191 -57.64 72.59 -34.39
C ASN A 191 -57.21 72.04 -35.75
N TRP A 192 -57.17 70.71 -35.84
CA TRP A 192 -56.83 69.92 -37.02
C TRP A 192 -58.00 69.86 -38.01
N ASN A 193 -58.54 71.01 -38.43
CA ASN A 193 -59.73 71.06 -39.29
C ASN A 193 -59.41 71.28 -40.78
N ASN A 194 -58.13 71.35 -41.14
CA ASN A 194 -57.67 71.40 -42.52
C ASN A 194 -57.42 69.99 -43.07
N ALA A 195 -57.78 69.76 -44.32
CA ALA A 195 -57.54 68.48 -44.98
C ALA A 195 -56.05 68.38 -45.41
N ALA A 196 -55.37 67.30 -45.03
CA ALA A 196 -53.97 67.06 -45.40
C ALA A 196 -53.84 66.44 -46.79
N SER A 197 -52.87 66.89 -47.59
CA SER A 197 -52.52 66.24 -48.85
C SER A 197 -51.75 64.94 -48.59
N VAL A 198 -51.78 63.99 -49.53
CA VAL A 198 -50.98 62.75 -49.43
C VAL A 198 -49.47 63.06 -49.33
N GLY A 199 -49.02 64.17 -49.91
CA GLY A 199 -47.63 64.64 -49.79
C GLY A 199 -47.25 65.04 -48.36
N ASP A 200 -48.20 65.62 -47.61
CA ASP A 200 -47.99 65.99 -46.20
C ASP A 200 -47.79 64.72 -45.34
N VAL A 201 -48.57 63.67 -45.59
CA VAL A 201 -48.45 62.37 -44.90
C VAL A 201 -47.12 61.69 -45.24
N HIS A 202 -46.68 61.72 -46.50
CA HIS A 202 -45.41 61.16 -46.91
C HIS A 202 -44.22 61.81 -46.21
N THR A 203 -44.27 63.14 -46.04
CA THR A 203 -43.21 63.91 -45.38
C THR A 203 -43.09 63.56 -43.89
N ILE A 204 -44.21 63.45 -43.18
CA ILE A 204 -44.24 63.06 -41.75
C ILE A 204 -43.65 61.66 -41.53
N ILE A 205 -43.97 60.71 -42.41
CA ILE A 205 -43.46 59.33 -42.31
C ILE A 205 -41.95 59.26 -42.58
N GLY A 206 -41.41 60.09 -43.47
CA GLY A 206 -39.99 60.14 -43.79
C GLY A 206 -39.09 60.62 -42.63
N GLU A 207 -39.56 61.60 -41.84
CA GLU A 207 -38.80 62.14 -40.71
C GLU A 207 -38.79 61.22 -39.47
N GLU A 208 -39.86 60.45 -39.25
CA GLU A 208 -39.95 59.45 -38.17
C GLU A 208 -39.05 58.23 -38.44
N ALA A 209 -39.03 57.73 -39.68
CA ALA A 209 -38.19 56.59 -40.06
C ALA A 209 -36.68 56.87 -39.94
N GLY A 210 -36.24 58.11 -40.18
CA GLY A 210 -34.84 58.52 -40.02
C GLY A 210 -34.36 58.51 -38.56
N LYS A 211 -35.21 58.93 -37.62
CA LYS A 211 -34.88 58.96 -36.18
C LYS A 211 -34.74 57.56 -35.57
N VAL A 212 -35.50 56.58 -36.07
CA VAL A 212 -35.39 55.17 -35.65
C VAL A 212 -34.09 54.54 -36.15
N ALA A 213 -33.62 54.89 -37.34
CA ALA A 213 -32.37 54.37 -37.90
C ALA A 213 -31.10 54.86 -37.16
N ASP A 214 -31.09 56.11 -36.70
CA ASP A 214 -29.95 56.66 -35.95
C ASP A 214 -29.91 56.19 -34.48
N ALA A 215 -31.06 55.91 -33.87
CA ALA A 215 -31.12 55.34 -32.52
C ALA A 215 -30.54 53.91 -32.44
N VAL A 216 -30.59 53.13 -33.54
CA VAL A 216 -29.98 51.80 -33.62
C VAL A 216 -28.46 51.89 -33.77
N LYS A 217 -27.94 52.90 -34.48
CA LYS A 217 -26.49 53.14 -34.62
C LYS A 217 -25.85 53.76 -33.37
N ALA A 218 -26.61 54.51 -32.56
CA ALA A 218 -26.09 55.13 -31.35
C ALA A 218 -25.87 54.16 -30.16
N LYS A 219 -26.32 52.90 -30.26
CA LYS A 219 -26.00 51.83 -29.28
C LYS A 219 -24.95 50.81 -29.76
N SER A 220 -24.50 50.89 -31.01
CA SER A 220 -23.26 50.23 -31.45
C SER A 220 -22.06 51.05 -30.99
N GLY A 221 -21.79 51.03 -29.69
CA GLY A 221 -20.49 51.45 -29.15
C GLY A 221 -19.43 50.39 -29.48
N LYS A 222 -18.18 50.62 -29.07
CA LYS A 222 -17.00 49.72 -29.19
C LYS A 222 -17.20 48.24 -28.83
N ASN A 223 -18.37 47.76 -28.41
CA ASN A 223 -18.60 46.40 -27.93
C ASN A 223 -19.57 45.62 -28.84
N ILE A 224 -20.33 46.28 -29.72
CA ILE A 224 -21.30 45.65 -30.64
C ILE A 224 -21.24 46.36 -31.99
N THR A 225 -20.98 45.62 -33.07
CA THR A 225 -21.10 46.07 -34.46
C THR A 225 -22.24 45.33 -35.14
N VAL A 226 -22.98 45.99 -36.03
CA VAL A 226 -24.00 45.34 -36.87
C VAL A 226 -23.49 45.41 -38.30
N ASP A 227 -23.29 44.26 -38.94
CA ASP A 227 -22.82 44.23 -40.32
C ASP A 227 -23.95 44.50 -41.33
N ALA A 228 -23.60 44.55 -42.62
CA ALA A 228 -24.51 44.90 -43.71
C ALA A 228 -25.68 43.90 -43.89
N ASP A 229 -25.56 42.68 -43.34
CA ASP A 229 -26.60 41.65 -43.38
C ASP A 229 -27.51 41.68 -42.13
N ASN A 230 -27.39 42.70 -41.28
CA ASN A 230 -28.03 42.82 -39.97
C ASN A 230 -27.56 41.76 -38.95
N LYS A 231 -26.37 41.20 -39.12
CA LYS A 231 -25.80 40.31 -38.11
C LYS A 231 -25.16 41.15 -37.01
N VAL A 232 -25.57 40.89 -35.78
CA VAL A 232 -25.00 41.51 -34.58
C VAL A 232 -23.71 40.78 -34.22
N ASN A 233 -22.58 41.43 -34.45
CA ASN A 233 -21.25 40.97 -34.06
C ASN A 233 -20.82 41.69 -32.78
N LEU A 234 -20.20 40.99 -31.85
CA LEU A 234 -19.57 41.63 -30.68
C LEU A 234 -18.18 42.09 -31.11
N ASN A 235 -17.70 43.24 -30.61
CA ASN A 235 -16.33 43.67 -30.90
C ASN A 235 -15.33 42.66 -30.33
N ASP A 236 -14.11 42.65 -30.88
CA ASP A 236 -13.05 41.72 -30.47
C ASP A 236 -12.94 41.69 -28.93
N ASP A 237 -12.94 42.83 -28.25
CA ASP A 237 -12.91 42.88 -26.78
C ASP A 237 -14.25 43.33 -26.18
N ILE A 238 -14.75 42.59 -25.17
CA ILE A 238 -15.91 42.95 -24.34
C ILE A 238 -15.46 43.04 -22.89
N THR A 239 -15.65 44.17 -22.24
CA THR A 239 -15.44 44.31 -20.79
C THR A 239 -16.77 44.55 -20.09
N LEU A 240 -17.12 43.68 -19.14
CA LEU A 240 -18.31 43.78 -18.30
C LEU A 240 -17.89 44.03 -16.86
N GLY A 241 -18.54 44.96 -16.16
CA GLY A 241 -18.24 45.30 -14.77
C GLY A 241 -17.80 46.75 -14.59
N ASP A 242 -17.10 47.01 -13.48
CA ASP A 242 -16.61 48.34 -13.11
C ASP A 242 -15.55 48.81 -14.13
N ALA A 243 -15.70 50.01 -14.69
CA ALA A 243 -14.81 50.51 -15.76
C ALA A 243 -13.38 50.78 -15.26
N ASP A 244 -13.22 51.05 -13.97
CA ASP A 244 -11.96 51.52 -13.38
C ASP A 244 -11.27 50.45 -12.52
N ASP A 245 -11.97 49.35 -12.19
CA ASP A 245 -11.46 48.28 -11.32
C ASP A 245 -11.45 46.91 -12.03
N ALA A 246 -10.26 46.53 -12.54
CA ALA A 246 -10.04 45.26 -13.21
C ALA A 246 -10.40 44.03 -12.34
N SER A 247 -10.36 44.12 -11.00
CA SER A 247 -10.73 43.02 -10.11
C SER A 247 -12.23 42.71 -10.12
N LYS A 248 -13.05 43.65 -10.61
CA LYS A 248 -14.51 43.53 -10.76
C LYS A 248 -14.95 43.39 -12.22
N GLN A 249 -14.01 43.15 -13.14
CA GLN A 249 -14.28 43.00 -14.56
C GLN A 249 -14.32 41.53 -15.01
N VAL A 250 -15.18 41.24 -15.98
CA VAL A 250 -15.08 40.09 -16.88
C VAL A 250 -14.73 40.64 -18.25
N LYS A 251 -13.49 40.40 -18.69
CA LYS A 251 -13.02 40.79 -20.03
C LYS A 251 -13.01 39.56 -20.93
N ILE A 252 -13.65 39.65 -22.09
CA ILE A 252 -13.51 38.73 -23.22
C ILE A 252 -12.59 39.44 -24.21
N ASP A 253 -11.46 38.84 -24.56
CA ASP A 253 -10.48 39.37 -25.51
C ASP A 253 -10.45 38.41 -26.71
N GLY A 254 -11.23 38.73 -27.73
CA GLY A 254 -11.43 37.96 -28.95
C GLY A 254 -10.22 37.97 -29.86
N ASN A 255 -9.38 39.01 -29.78
CA ASN A 255 -8.09 39.06 -30.48
C ASN A 255 -7.11 37.99 -29.95
N LYS A 256 -7.14 37.74 -28.64
CA LYS A 256 -6.34 36.69 -28.00
C LYS A 256 -7.10 35.38 -27.78
N ALA A 257 -8.39 35.33 -28.08
CA ALA A 257 -9.28 34.24 -27.70
C ALA A 257 -9.19 33.89 -26.19
N GLN A 258 -9.29 34.91 -25.33
CA GLN A 258 -9.19 34.81 -23.87
C GLN A 258 -10.45 35.32 -23.15
N ILE A 259 -10.72 34.78 -21.96
CA ILE A 259 -11.63 35.34 -20.96
C ILE A 259 -10.81 35.60 -19.69
N ILE A 260 -10.82 36.84 -19.21
CA ILE A 260 -10.09 37.30 -18.03
C ILE A 260 -11.11 37.69 -16.97
N LEU A 261 -11.09 36.99 -15.84
CA LEU A 261 -12.01 37.16 -14.71
C LEU A 261 -11.26 37.87 -13.58
N GLY A 262 -11.76 39.01 -13.14
CA GLY A 262 -11.21 39.80 -12.03
C GLY A 262 -9.74 40.20 -12.24
N GLY A 263 -9.33 40.42 -13.49
CA GLY A 263 -7.97 40.82 -13.85
C GLY A 263 -6.88 39.79 -13.58
N LYS A 264 -7.23 38.56 -13.15
CA LYS A 264 -6.28 37.56 -12.67
C LYS A 264 -6.46 36.18 -13.31
N THR A 265 -7.68 35.63 -13.29
CA THR A 265 -7.93 34.28 -13.82
C THR A 265 -8.12 34.38 -15.32
N VAL A 266 -7.35 33.63 -16.11
CA VAL A 266 -7.39 33.68 -17.57
C VAL A 266 -7.77 32.30 -18.11
N LEU A 267 -8.82 32.24 -18.93
CA LEU A 267 -9.24 31.06 -19.68
C LEU A 267 -9.07 31.31 -21.18
N GLY A 268 -8.49 30.36 -21.91
CA GLY A 268 -8.32 30.45 -23.36
C GLY A 268 -6.86 30.50 -23.78
N ASN A 269 -6.59 30.96 -25.00
CA ASN A 269 -5.26 30.85 -25.61
C ASN A 269 -4.24 31.74 -24.89
N GLN A 270 -3.15 31.18 -24.40
CA GLN A 270 -2.10 31.89 -23.65
C GLN A 270 -0.73 31.39 -24.09
N ASN A 271 0.27 32.27 -24.02
CA ASN A 271 1.66 31.86 -24.14
C ASN A 271 2.09 31.23 -22.81
N GLY A 272 2.52 29.97 -22.87
CA GLY A 272 3.04 29.22 -21.74
C GLY A 272 4.42 29.74 -21.30
N GLY A 273 4.70 29.64 -20.01
CA GLY A 273 6.04 29.73 -19.46
C GLY A 273 6.39 28.39 -18.81
N GLY A 274 7.10 27.50 -19.51
CA GLY A 274 7.47 26.17 -19.00
C GLY A 274 7.82 25.17 -20.10
N ALA A 275 7.93 23.88 -19.75
CA ALA A 275 8.23 22.77 -20.66
C ALA A 275 6.99 22.14 -21.34
N ASN A 276 5.78 22.53 -20.91
CA ASN A 276 4.53 22.26 -21.62
C ASN A 276 4.39 23.21 -22.83
N PRO A 277 3.53 22.91 -23.83
CA PRO A 277 3.50 23.66 -25.09
C PRO A 277 3.48 25.18 -24.90
N ASP A 278 4.40 25.89 -25.55
CA ASP A 278 4.62 27.34 -25.42
C ASP A 278 3.38 28.19 -25.76
N ALA A 279 2.37 27.63 -26.44
CA ALA A 279 1.09 28.28 -26.67
C ALA A 279 -0.04 27.25 -26.67
N GLY A 280 -1.17 27.59 -26.04
CA GLY A 280 -2.32 26.69 -25.94
C GLY A 280 -3.49 27.28 -25.15
N SER A 281 -4.60 26.56 -25.10
CA SER A 281 -5.77 26.96 -24.31
C SER A 281 -5.65 26.47 -22.88
N TYR A 282 -5.46 27.38 -21.93
CA TYR A 282 -5.21 27.07 -20.52
C TYR A 282 -6.21 27.77 -19.60
N LEU A 283 -6.30 27.31 -18.35
CA LEU A 283 -6.92 28.01 -17.24
C LEU A 283 -5.84 28.35 -16.20
N THR A 284 -5.50 29.63 -16.06
CA THR A 284 -4.41 30.11 -15.19
C THR A 284 -4.93 31.17 -14.21
N GLY A 285 -4.11 31.54 -13.22
CA GLY A 285 -4.44 32.58 -12.23
C GLY A 285 -5.32 32.11 -11.06
N LEU A 286 -5.56 30.80 -10.92
CA LEU A 286 -6.27 30.20 -9.79
C LEU A 286 -5.44 30.22 -8.51
N ASP A 287 -6.11 30.35 -7.36
CA ASP A 287 -5.48 30.47 -6.04
C ASP A 287 -5.20 29.13 -5.33
N ASN A 288 -5.83 28.03 -5.76
CA ASN A 288 -5.64 26.71 -5.18
C ASN A 288 -4.31 26.09 -5.62
N LYS A 289 -3.19 26.56 -5.06
CA LYS A 289 -1.84 26.05 -5.36
C LYS A 289 -1.37 24.97 -4.40
N ASN A 290 -1.88 24.97 -3.17
CA ASN A 290 -1.52 24.00 -2.15
C ASN A 290 -2.43 22.77 -2.24
N TRP A 291 -1.86 21.57 -2.19
CA TRP A 291 -2.62 20.32 -2.14
C TRP A 291 -2.77 19.80 -0.70
N ASP A 292 -4.01 19.65 -0.25
CA ASP A 292 -4.37 19.00 1.01
C ASP A 292 -5.35 17.84 0.75
N ALA A 293 -4.87 16.62 0.94
CA ALA A 293 -5.64 15.40 0.69
C ALA A 293 -6.82 15.20 1.66
N SER A 294 -6.82 15.88 2.82
CA SER A 294 -7.89 15.72 3.82
C SER A 294 -9.08 16.66 3.57
N ASN A 295 -8.88 17.73 2.80
CA ASN A 295 -9.85 18.81 2.61
C ASN A 295 -10.13 19.08 1.12
N ILE A 296 -10.43 18.03 0.36
CA ILE A 296 -10.70 18.13 -1.08
C ILE A 296 -12.05 18.80 -1.34
N GLN A 297 -12.04 19.84 -2.17
CA GLN A 297 -13.24 20.50 -2.66
C GLN A 297 -13.64 19.91 -4.01
N SER A 298 -14.56 18.94 -3.99
CA SER A 298 -15.02 18.24 -5.20
C SER A 298 -15.65 19.21 -6.20
N GLY A 299 -15.42 18.94 -7.50
CA GLY A 299 -15.96 19.73 -8.62
C GLY A 299 -15.17 21.00 -8.98
N ARG A 300 -14.08 21.32 -8.27
CA ARG A 300 -13.17 22.44 -8.64
C ARG A 300 -12.04 21.98 -9.55
N ALA A 301 -11.57 22.87 -10.43
CA ALA A 301 -10.37 22.65 -11.23
C ALA A 301 -9.12 22.61 -10.33
N ALA A 302 -8.23 21.65 -10.56
CA ALA A 302 -6.92 21.59 -9.90
C ALA A 302 -5.89 22.44 -10.67
N THR A 303 -4.92 23.02 -9.97
CA THR A 303 -3.78 23.71 -10.60
C THR A 303 -2.65 22.74 -10.91
N GLU A 304 -1.77 23.09 -11.85
CA GLU A 304 -0.53 22.35 -12.10
C GLU A 304 0.37 22.33 -10.85
N ASP A 305 0.34 23.37 -10.01
CA ASP A 305 1.02 23.40 -8.71
C ASP A 305 0.53 22.26 -7.79
N GLN A 306 -0.80 22.06 -7.68
CA GLN A 306 -1.37 20.96 -6.90
C GLN A 306 -1.05 19.59 -7.50
N LEU A 307 -1.14 19.47 -8.82
CA LEU A 307 -0.83 18.23 -9.52
C LEU A 307 0.65 17.88 -9.36
N LYS A 308 1.55 18.86 -9.40
CA LYS A 308 2.98 18.68 -9.15
C LYS A 308 3.26 18.20 -7.73
N VAL A 309 2.57 18.73 -6.71
CA VAL A 309 2.74 18.22 -5.33
C VAL A 309 2.31 16.76 -5.21
N VAL A 310 1.26 16.36 -5.92
CA VAL A 310 0.81 14.96 -5.98
C VAL A 310 1.81 14.11 -6.76
N ASP A 311 2.29 14.58 -7.90
CA ASP A 311 3.31 13.93 -8.70
C ASP A 311 4.60 13.74 -7.91
N ASP A 312 5.14 14.77 -7.25
CA ASP A 312 6.34 14.69 -6.42
C ASP A 312 6.18 13.66 -5.29
N LYS A 313 4.97 13.52 -4.70
CA LYS A 313 4.66 12.49 -3.71
C LYS A 313 4.61 11.07 -4.31
N ILE A 314 4.10 10.91 -5.52
CA ILE A 314 4.01 9.63 -6.24
C ILE A 314 5.39 9.22 -6.76
N SER A 315 6.08 10.14 -7.44
CA SER A 315 7.43 10.04 -7.98
C SER A 315 8.48 9.79 -6.89
N GLY A 316 8.22 10.25 -5.66
CA GLY A 316 9.06 9.97 -4.49
C GLY A 316 9.13 8.48 -4.09
N GLY A 317 8.21 7.64 -4.59
CA GLY A 317 8.27 6.18 -4.51
C GLY A 317 8.17 5.58 -3.10
N ARG A 318 8.27 4.24 -3.05
CA ARG A 318 8.41 3.45 -1.83
C ARG A 318 9.89 3.36 -1.46
N LYS A 319 10.20 3.74 -0.22
CA LYS A 319 11.56 3.71 0.31
C LYS A 319 11.78 2.48 1.18
N PHE A 320 12.84 1.73 0.90
CA PHE A 320 13.28 0.55 1.65
C PHE A 320 14.66 0.82 2.21
N THR A 321 14.81 0.76 3.53
CA THR A 321 16.11 0.92 4.18
C THR A 321 16.75 -0.45 4.34
N GLY A 322 17.97 -0.60 3.85
CA GLY A 322 18.79 -1.80 4.06
C GLY A 322 19.39 -1.84 5.45
N ASP A 323 19.91 -3.01 5.85
CA ASP A 323 20.61 -3.19 7.13
C ASP A 323 21.93 -2.40 7.21
N ASP A 324 22.45 -1.94 6.06
CA ASP A 324 23.59 -1.02 5.94
C ASP A 324 23.23 0.46 6.17
N GLY A 325 21.94 0.75 6.42
CA GLY A 325 21.41 2.09 6.61
C GLY A 325 21.15 2.87 5.32
N GLN A 326 21.44 2.30 4.14
CA GLN A 326 21.18 2.94 2.85
C GLN A 326 19.71 2.79 2.47
N GLN A 327 19.20 3.76 1.70
CA GLN A 327 17.81 3.76 1.26
C GLN A 327 17.71 3.48 -0.25
N LEU A 328 16.98 2.43 -0.60
CA LEU A 328 16.52 2.16 -1.95
C LEU A 328 15.14 2.78 -2.16
N THR A 329 15.00 3.65 -3.15
CA THR A 329 13.69 4.19 -3.57
C THR A 329 13.23 3.45 -4.81
N VAL A 330 12.04 2.83 -4.73
CA VAL A 330 11.39 2.14 -5.84
C VAL A 330 10.15 2.94 -6.23
N GLY A 331 10.08 3.37 -7.49
CA GLY A 331 8.92 4.12 -7.99
C GLY A 331 7.62 3.32 -7.90
N LEU A 332 6.48 4.02 -7.80
CA LEU A 332 5.17 3.37 -7.92
C LEU A 332 5.03 2.76 -9.31
N GLY A 333 4.83 1.43 -9.37
CA GLY A 333 4.75 0.67 -10.62
C GLY A 333 6.08 0.12 -11.15
N GLN A 334 7.21 0.36 -10.47
CA GLN A 334 8.47 -0.31 -10.78
C GLN A 334 8.63 -1.62 -10.01
N ASP A 335 9.25 -2.61 -10.66
CA ASP A 335 9.56 -3.89 -10.03
C ASP A 335 10.70 -3.74 -9.00
N LEU A 336 10.48 -4.23 -7.78
CA LEU A 336 11.55 -4.41 -6.80
C LEU A 336 12.14 -5.82 -6.97
N SER A 337 13.36 -5.89 -7.48
CA SER A 337 14.10 -7.15 -7.56
C SER A 337 14.84 -7.43 -6.25
N LEU A 338 14.55 -8.57 -5.60
CA LEU A 338 15.32 -9.09 -4.45
C LEU A 338 16.02 -10.37 -4.88
N THR A 339 17.34 -10.34 -5.04
CA THR A 339 18.13 -11.51 -5.49
C THR A 339 19.05 -12.01 -4.39
N GLY A 340 18.93 -13.29 -4.03
CA GLY A 340 19.79 -13.97 -3.05
C GLY A 340 21.07 -14.62 -3.64
N GLY A 341 21.30 -14.51 -4.96
CA GLY A 341 22.50 -15.01 -5.64
C GLY A 341 22.57 -16.51 -5.93
N ALA A 342 21.61 -17.31 -5.46
CA ALA A 342 21.53 -18.76 -5.73
C ALA A 342 20.67 -19.08 -6.96
N GLN A 343 20.91 -20.25 -7.58
CA GLN A 343 20.06 -20.80 -8.64
C GLN A 343 18.72 -21.29 -8.07
N ALA A 344 17.62 -21.10 -8.80
CA ALA A 344 16.27 -21.40 -8.33
C ALA A 344 16.09 -22.88 -7.92
N ASP A 345 16.68 -23.81 -8.66
CA ASP A 345 16.58 -25.26 -8.40
C ASP A 345 17.34 -25.72 -7.14
N ASN A 346 18.15 -24.84 -6.55
CA ASN A 346 18.94 -25.11 -5.34
C ASN A 346 18.37 -24.41 -4.10
N LEU A 347 17.14 -23.88 -4.16
CA LEU A 347 16.49 -23.20 -3.05
C LEU A 347 15.68 -24.20 -2.21
N SER A 348 15.73 -24.02 -0.89
CA SER A 348 14.89 -24.78 0.05
C SER A 348 13.57 -24.05 0.30
N ASP A 349 12.47 -24.80 0.39
CA ASP A 349 11.17 -24.25 0.76
C ASP A 349 11.00 -24.11 2.29
N GLY A 350 10.21 -23.14 2.73
CA GLY A 350 9.74 -23.02 4.12
C GLY A 350 10.75 -22.56 5.17
N ASN A 351 12.03 -22.41 4.83
CA ASN A 351 13.09 -22.07 5.79
C ASN A 351 13.21 -20.56 6.11
N ILE A 352 12.60 -19.68 5.32
CA ILE A 352 12.61 -18.22 5.53
C ILE A 352 11.18 -17.74 5.77
N GLY A 353 10.93 -17.18 6.95
CA GLY A 353 9.66 -16.58 7.33
C GLY A 353 9.75 -15.05 7.31
N VAL A 354 8.66 -14.40 6.89
CA VAL A 354 8.51 -12.95 6.93
C VAL A 354 7.34 -12.60 7.84
N VAL A 355 7.58 -11.78 8.87
CA VAL A 355 6.56 -11.39 9.86
C VAL A 355 6.51 -9.87 10.04
N LYS A 356 5.32 -9.32 10.33
CA LYS A 356 5.15 -7.89 10.62
C LYS A 356 5.98 -7.48 11.84
N ASN A 357 6.66 -6.33 11.75
CA ASN A 357 7.44 -5.72 12.82
C ASN A 357 7.06 -4.24 12.96
N GLY A 358 6.23 -3.90 13.96
CA GLY A 358 5.67 -2.55 14.09
C GLY A 358 4.75 -2.16 12.95
N ASP A 359 4.53 -0.87 12.73
CA ASP A 359 3.54 -0.38 11.76
C ASP A 359 4.02 -0.40 10.30
N SER A 360 5.33 -0.32 10.08
CA SER A 360 5.92 -0.17 8.73
C SER A 360 7.06 -1.14 8.42
N GLY A 361 7.38 -2.09 9.32
CA GLY A 361 8.49 -3.03 9.15
C GLY A 361 8.06 -4.47 8.90
N LEU A 362 8.95 -5.24 8.26
CA LEU A 362 8.89 -6.70 8.14
C LEU A 362 10.21 -7.27 8.67
N SER A 363 10.14 -8.30 9.52
CA SER A 363 11.31 -9.07 9.93
C SER A 363 11.41 -10.34 9.10
N VAL A 364 12.55 -10.52 8.44
CA VAL A 364 12.94 -11.78 7.81
C VAL A 364 13.64 -12.65 8.84
N LYS A 365 13.18 -13.89 9.03
CA LYS A 365 13.68 -14.81 10.05
C LYS A 365 13.87 -16.20 9.47
N LEU A 366 14.85 -16.93 10.01
CA LEU A 366 14.98 -18.36 9.77
C LEU A 366 13.90 -19.14 10.53
N ALA A 367 13.43 -20.24 9.95
CA ALA A 367 12.65 -21.24 10.68
C ALA A 367 13.49 -21.83 11.82
N LYS A 368 12.85 -22.27 12.91
CA LYS A 368 13.54 -22.93 14.02
C LYS A 368 14.15 -24.26 13.59
N ASP A 369 13.40 -24.99 12.77
CA ASP A 369 13.81 -26.24 12.15
C ASP A 369 14.08 -25.98 10.68
N LEU A 370 15.33 -26.14 10.25
CA LEU A 370 15.72 -25.99 8.85
C LEU A 370 15.60 -27.35 8.14
N THR A 371 14.74 -27.44 7.13
CA THR A 371 14.45 -28.69 6.41
C THR A 371 14.72 -28.55 4.91
N GLY A 372 14.89 -29.67 4.20
CA GLY A 372 15.16 -29.63 2.75
C GLY A 372 16.53 -29.06 2.35
N LEU A 373 17.48 -28.96 3.30
CA LEU A 373 18.86 -28.58 3.00
C LEU A 373 19.65 -29.80 2.54
N THR A 374 20.49 -29.62 1.52
CA THR A 374 21.41 -30.68 1.04
C THR A 374 22.70 -30.75 1.84
N SER A 375 23.21 -29.60 2.28
CA SER A 375 24.38 -29.51 3.15
C SER A 375 24.41 -28.22 3.97
N VAL A 376 25.08 -28.26 5.12
CA VAL A 376 25.43 -27.08 5.92
C VAL A 376 26.94 -27.10 6.15
N THR A 377 27.65 -26.06 5.68
CA THR A 377 29.11 -25.95 5.87
C THR A 377 29.44 -24.77 6.78
N THR A 378 30.18 -25.05 7.86
CA THR A 378 30.68 -24.05 8.82
C THR A 378 32.19 -24.22 9.00
N GLY A 379 32.97 -23.34 8.36
CA GLY A 379 34.43 -23.48 8.30
C GLY A 379 34.83 -24.80 7.62
N ASN A 380 35.55 -25.66 8.33
CA ASN A 380 35.96 -26.97 7.83
C ASN A 380 34.93 -28.08 8.08
N THR A 381 33.84 -27.79 8.78
CA THR A 381 32.80 -28.77 9.09
C THR A 381 31.71 -28.73 8.03
N THR A 382 31.38 -29.87 7.44
CA THR A 382 30.26 -30.03 6.50
C THR A 382 29.34 -31.11 7.03
N MET A 383 28.06 -30.77 7.17
CA MET A 383 26.97 -31.68 7.47
C MET A 383 26.18 -31.96 6.19
N THR A 384 25.93 -33.23 5.89
CA THR A 384 25.12 -33.68 4.74
C THR A 384 24.16 -34.78 5.19
N SER A 385 23.42 -35.36 4.25
CA SER A 385 22.65 -36.60 4.47
C SER A 385 23.50 -37.79 4.93
N ASP A 386 24.80 -37.79 4.61
CA ASP A 386 25.70 -38.90 4.89
C ASP A 386 26.34 -38.82 6.29
N GLY A 387 26.23 -37.64 6.93
CA GLY A 387 26.74 -37.39 8.28
C GLY A 387 27.48 -36.06 8.43
N ILE A 388 28.44 -36.01 9.35
CA ILE A 388 29.28 -34.84 9.65
C ILE A 388 30.72 -35.15 9.25
N THR A 389 31.34 -34.27 8.46
CA THR A 389 32.75 -34.32 8.12
C THR A 389 33.43 -33.06 8.60
N ILE A 390 34.53 -33.19 9.37
CA ILE A 390 35.43 -32.08 9.71
C ILE A 390 36.71 -32.30 8.92
N LYS A 391 36.94 -31.44 7.93
CA LYS A 391 38.14 -31.50 7.10
C LYS A 391 39.37 -31.11 7.92
N SER A 392 40.40 -31.96 7.88
CA SER A 392 41.68 -31.62 8.49
C SER A 392 42.36 -30.51 7.69
N SER A 393 42.82 -29.46 8.37
CA SER A 393 43.61 -28.39 7.74
C SER A 393 45.05 -28.81 7.43
N ASP A 394 45.51 -29.94 7.96
CA ASP A 394 46.84 -30.49 7.77
C ASP A 394 46.75 -31.97 7.41
N SER A 395 46.76 -32.27 6.10
CA SER A 395 46.75 -33.62 5.55
C SER A 395 47.95 -34.48 5.96
N SER A 396 48.94 -33.90 6.67
CA SER A 396 50.15 -34.57 7.15
C SER A 396 50.01 -35.17 8.55
N LYS A 397 48.93 -34.86 9.29
CA LYS A 397 48.73 -35.30 10.69
C LYS A 397 47.51 -36.20 10.92
N GLY A 398 46.84 -36.60 9.85
CA GLY A 398 45.66 -37.46 9.92
C GLY A 398 44.59 -37.09 8.91
N GLY A 399 43.75 -38.06 8.53
CA GLY A 399 42.64 -37.85 7.60
C GLY A 399 41.49 -37.03 8.21
N ASP A 400 40.40 -36.85 7.47
CA ASP A 400 39.23 -36.14 7.98
C ASP A 400 38.56 -36.89 9.13
N ILE A 401 38.01 -36.13 10.08
CA ILE A 401 37.11 -36.67 11.10
C ILE A 401 35.74 -36.82 10.45
N LYS A 402 35.17 -38.03 10.48
CA LYS A 402 33.88 -38.35 9.86
C LYS A 402 33.00 -39.08 10.86
N LEU A 403 31.83 -38.53 11.11
CA LEU A 403 30.73 -39.21 11.78
C LEU A 403 29.73 -39.56 10.68
N ALA A 404 29.84 -40.75 10.13
CA ALA A 404 28.96 -41.26 9.11
C ALA A 404 28.00 -42.29 9.70
N THR A 405 26.91 -42.57 8.98
CA THR A 405 25.99 -43.63 9.38
C THR A 405 26.73 -44.98 9.37
N GLY A 406 26.94 -45.57 10.54
CA GLY A 406 27.59 -46.87 10.72
C GLY A 406 29.07 -46.82 11.05
N ASP A 407 29.78 -45.75 10.70
CA ASP A 407 31.24 -45.64 10.88
C ASP A 407 31.66 -44.27 11.45
N ILE A 408 32.55 -44.31 12.44
CA ILE A 408 33.20 -43.12 13.00
C ILE A 408 34.70 -43.20 12.69
N SER A 409 35.20 -42.24 11.93
CA SER A 409 36.63 -42.02 11.71
C SER A 409 37.08 -40.80 12.50
N MET A 410 38.08 -40.97 13.35
CA MET A 410 38.73 -39.85 14.06
C MET A 410 39.90 -39.26 13.28
N GLY A 411 40.08 -39.67 12.02
CA GLY A 411 41.09 -39.07 11.16
C GLY A 411 42.51 -39.21 11.71
N GLY A 412 42.82 -40.28 12.45
CA GLY A 412 44.13 -40.46 13.12
C GLY A 412 44.31 -39.70 14.43
N SER A 413 43.32 -38.92 14.87
CA SER A 413 43.34 -38.23 16.16
C SER A 413 43.02 -39.17 17.32
N GLN A 414 43.56 -38.88 18.51
CA GLN A 414 43.23 -39.60 19.74
C GLN A 414 41.83 -39.23 20.23
N ILE A 415 41.14 -40.19 20.86
CA ILE A 415 39.88 -39.97 21.57
C ILE A 415 40.20 -39.82 23.05
N HIS A 416 39.92 -38.64 23.60
CA HIS A 416 40.05 -38.36 25.04
C HIS A 416 38.71 -38.58 25.75
N ASP A 417 38.74 -38.65 27.09
CA ASP A 417 37.56 -38.80 27.95
C ASP A 417 36.71 -40.05 27.71
N VAL A 418 37.34 -41.12 27.22
CA VAL A 418 36.72 -42.45 27.14
C VAL A 418 36.59 -43.04 28.55
N ALA A 419 35.37 -43.08 29.06
CA ALA A 419 35.06 -43.76 30.33
C ALA A 419 35.40 -45.26 30.26
N PRO A 420 35.66 -45.95 31.39
CA PRO A 420 35.90 -47.38 31.37
C PRO A 420 34.70 -48.14 30.77
N GLY A 421 34.93 -48.92 29.71
CA GLY A 421 33.90 -49.75 29.09
C GLY A 421 33.38 -50.83 30.04
N THR A 422 32.07 -51.05 30.04
CA THR A 422 31.39 -52.02 30.94
C THR A 422 30.66 -53.13 30.18
N GLN A 423 30.26 -52.84 28.93
CA GLN A 423 29.62 -53.78 28.02
C GLN A 423 30.61 -54.25 26.93
N GLY A 424 30.31 -55.38 26.28
CA GLY A 424 31.19 -55.98 25.27
C GLY A 424 31.38 -55.15 24.00
N THR A 425 30.53 -54.15 23.76
CA THR A 425 30.59 -53.23 22.60
C THR A 425 31.16 -51.85 22.95
N ASP A 426 31.52 -51.62 24.21
CA ASP A 426 32.07 -50.34 24.65
C ASP A 426 33.54 -50.21 24.24
N ALA A 427 33.99 -48.98 23.99
CA ALA A 427 35.40 -48.70 23.84
C ALA A 427 36.14 -48.90 25.17
N VAL A 428 37.34 -49.47 25.12
CA VAL A 428 38.23 -49.59 26.29
C VAL A 428 39.16 -48.40 26.35
N ASN A 429 39.39 -47.87 27.55
CA ASN A 429 40.37 -46.81 27.75
C ASN A 429 41.74 -47.35 28.18
N LYS A 430 42.77 -46.50 28.14
CA LYS A 430 44.13 -46.89 28.48
C LYS A 430 44.27 -47.43 29.90
N ASN A 431 43.51 -46.91 30.88
CA ASN A 431 43.58 -47.39 32.26
C ASN A 431 43.10 -48.85 32.40
N GLN A 432 42.07 -49.25 31.64
CA GLN A 432 41.62 -50.65 31.59
C GLN A 432 42.68 -51.55 30.96
N LEU A 433 43.30 -51.11 29.86
CA LEU A 433 44.39 -51.83 29.22
C LEU A 433 45.62 -51.95 30.13
N ASP A 434 46.06 -50.85 30.74
CA ASP A 434 47.17 -50.83 31.69
C ASP A 434 46.90 -51.75 32.89
N SER A 435 45.67 -51.78 33.41
CA SER A 435 45.28 -52.69 34.49
C SER A 435 45.39 -54.16 34.08
N ALA A 436 44.92 -54.50 32.88
CA ALA A 436 45.05 -55.84 32.32
C ALA A 436 46.52 -56.23 32.09
N VAL A 437 47.31 -55.33 31.50
CA VAL A 437 48.75 -55.53 31.25
C VAL A 437 49.52 -55.67 32.57
N ASN A 438 49.24 -54.85 33.58
CA ASN A 438 49.86 -54.94 34.90
C ASN A 438 49.49 -56.22 35.65
N GLN A 439 48.28 -56.73 35.45
CA GLN A 439 47.87 -58.04 36.00
C GLN A 439 48.67 -59.18 35.35
N VAL A 440 48.87 -59.13 34.03
CA VAL A 440 49.73 -60.08 33.31
C VAL A 440 51.18 -59.95 33.77
N GLY A 441 51.73 -58.73 33.83
CA GLY A 441 53.08 -58.46 34.30
C GLY A 441 53.34 -59.02 35.71
N ARG A 442 52.43 -58.79 36.66
CA ARG A 442 52.51 -59.39 38.00
C ARG A 442 52.48 -60.91 37.99
N SER A 443 51.68 -61.51 37.11
CA SER A 443 51.60 -62.97 36.96
C SER A 443 52.91 -63.54 36.41
N ILE A 444 53.54 -62.84 35.47
CA ILE A 444 54.85 -63.18 34.93
C ILE A 444 55.93 -63.05 36.01
N THR A 445 55.97 -61.96 36.78
CA THR A 445 56.94 -61.82 37.89
C THR A 445 56.77 -62.91 38.97
N LYS A 446 55.53 -63.32 39.27
CA LYS A 446 55.29 -64.44 40.19
C LYS A 446 55.82 -65.76 39.62
N LEU A 447 55.63 -65.99 38.32
CA LEU A 447 56.17 -67.16 37.64
C LEU A 447 57.69 -67.14 37.63
N ASP A 448 58.31 -65.99 37.35
CA ASP A 448 59.76 -65.79 37.35
C ASP A 448 60.36 -66.11 38.72
N ALA A 449 59.85 -65.49 39.79
CA ALA A 449 60.27 -65.80 41.16
C ALA A 449 60.03 -67.27 41.56
N ARG A 450 58.98 -67.90 41.02
CA ARG A 450 58.74 -69.34 41.23
C ARG A 450 59.79 -70.19 40.52
N VAL A 451 60.14 -69.85 39.29
CA VAL A 451 61.20 -70.53 38.52
C VAL A 451 62.54 -70.38 39.24
N ASP A 452 62.87 -69.20 39.76
CA ASP A 452 64.10 -68.98 40.51
C ASP A 452 64.19 -69.86 41.75
N ARG A 453 63.09 -69.94 42.52
CA ARG A 453 63.00 -70.83 43.69
C ARG A 453 63.12 -72.29 43.31
N VAL A 454 62.46 -72.74 42.23
CA VAL A 454 62.58 -74.12 41.73
C VAL A 454 64.04 -74.40 41.32
N GLY A 455 64.70 -73.45 40.64
CA GLY A 455 66.12 -73.55 40.30
C GLY A 455 67.03 -73.68 41.52
N ALA A 456 66.81 -72.84 42.55
CA ALA A 456 67.58 -72.89 43.80
C ALA A 456 67.36 -74.21 44.57
N ASN A 457 66.11 -74.69 44.63
CA ASN A 457 65.77 -75.98 45.24
C ASN A 457 66.42 -77.15 44.48
N ALA A 458 66.39 -77.13 43.15
CA ALA A 458 67.07 -78.12 42.32
C ALA A 458 68.59 -78.10 42.54
N ALA A 459 69.21 -76.92 42.63
CA ALA A 459 70.63 -76.78 42.93
C ALA A 459 70.98 -77.28 44.34
N ALA A 460 70.12 -77.02 45.35
CA ALA A 460 70.31 -77.50 46.71
C ALA A 460 70.30 -79.03 46.76
N LEU A 461 69.31 -79.66 46.10
CA LEU A 461 69.20 -81.11 46.00
C LEU A 461 70.40 -81.74 45.26
N ALA A 462 70.94 -81.05 44.24
CA ALA A 462 72.12 -81.50 43.52
C ALA A 462 73.41 -81.44 44.35
N ALA A 463 73.47 -80.55 45.35
CA ALA A 463 74.61 -80.44 46.27
C ALA A 463 74.60 -81.51 47.39
N LEU A 464 73.57 -82.36 47.46
CA LEU A 464 73.50 -83.46 48.43
C LEU A 464 74.45 -84.58 48.02
N HIS A 465 75.53 -84.74 48.77
CA HIS A 465 76.50 -85.82 48.58
C HIS A 465 76.60 -86.67 49.86
N PRO A 466 76.51 -88.01 49.73
CA PRO A 466 76.78 -88.94 50.83
C PRO A 466 78.27 -88.97 51.17
N LEU A 467 78.60 -89.45 52.36
CA LEU A 467 79.99 -89.73 52.74
C LEU A 467 80.49 -91.04 52.10
N ASP A 468 81.77 -91.34 52.29
CA ASP A 468 82.34 -92.63 51.90
C ASP A 468 81.65 -93.76 52.69
N PHE A 469 81.50 -94.93 52.08
CA PHE A 469 80.79 -96.05 52.68
C PHE A 469 81.48 -96.55 53.96
N ASP A 470 80.72 -96.66 55.05
CA ASP A 470 81.12 -97.30 56.30
C ASP A 470 80.25 -98.57 56.51
N PRO A 471 80.85 -99.76 56.72
CA PRO A 471 80.10 -101.00 56.93
C PRO A 471 79.29 -101.05 58.25
N ASP A 472 79.69 -100.29 59.27
CA ASP A 472 78.99 -100.24 60.57
C ASP A 472 77.81 -99.24 60.53
N ASP A 473 77.91 -98.19 59.72
CA ASP A 473 76.89 -97.13 59.56
C ASP A 473 76.42 -96.98 58.11
N LYS A 474 75.25 -97.56 57.80
CA LYS A 474 74.71 -97.69 56.43
C LYS A 474 73.81 -96.54 55.97
N LEU A 475 73.54 -95.57 56.84
CA LEU A 475 72.62 -94.46 56.61
C LEU A 475 73.35 -93.14 56.76
N ASP A 476 73.44 -92.37 55.67
CA ASP A 476 74.01 -91.04 55.66
C ASP A 476 72.92 -89.98 55.57
N PHE A 477 73.15 -88.85 56.22
CA PHE A 477 72.36 -87.63 56.02
C PHE A 477 73.25 -86.55 55.45
N ALA A 478 72.79 -85.87 54.40
CA ALA A 478 73.46 -84.72 53.83
C ALA A 478 72.55 -83.49 53.87
N VAL A 479 73.16 -82.32 54.02
CA VAL A 479 72.47 -81.04 53.93
C VAL A 479 73.10 -80.26 52.77
N GLY A 480 72.27 -79.85 51.82
CA GLY A 480 72.69 -79.13 50.62
C GLY A 480 72.06 -77.75 50.61
N ALA A 481 72.84 -76.72 50.30
CA ALA A 481 72.34 -75.38 50.07
C ALA A 481 72.53 -75.00 48.60
N GLY A 482 71.51 -74.39 47.99
CA GLY A 482 71.50 -74.00 46.59
C GLY A 482 71.01 -72.57 46.41
N SER A 483 71.58 -71.88 45.43
CA SER A 483 71.19 -70.53 45.05
C SER A 483 71.05 -70.43 43.54
N TYR A 484 70.00 -69.76 43.06
CA TYR A 484 69.79 -69.48 41.64
C TYR A 484 69.04 -68.15 41.50
N SER A 485 69.59 -67.24 40.69
CA SER A 485 69.02 -65.91 40.41
C SER A 485 68.54 -65.15 41.66
N GLY A 486 69.29 -65.24 42.77
CA GLY A 486 68.98 -64.56 44.03
C GLY A 486 67.99 -65.27 44.96
N ALA A 487 67.35 -66.37 44.53
CA ALA A 487 66.61 -67.27 45.41
C ALA A 487 67.55 -68.27 46.08
N ASN A 488 67.25 -68.66 47.32
CA ASN A 488 68.05 -69.61 48.10
C ASN A 488 67.15 -70.73 48.64
N ALA A 489 67.68 -71.95 48.66
CA ALA A 489 67.00 -73.11 49.21
C ALA A 489 67.96 -74.00 49.97
N VAL A 490 67.41 -74.74 50.93
CA VAL A 490 68.12 -75.76 51.70
C VAL A 490 67.44 -77.09 51.46
N SER A 491 68.24 -78.14 51.41
CA SER A 491 67.79 -79.50 51.21
C SER A 491 68.39 -80.42 52.24
N LEU A 492 67.64 -81.47 52.55
CA LEU A 492 68.07 -82.57 53.39
C LEU A 492 67.92 -83.86 52.58
N GLY A 493 69.01 -84.61 52.49
CA GLY A 493 69.06 -85.91 51.85
C GLY A 493 69.32 -86.99 52.88
N ALA A 494 68.65 -88.12 52.73
CA ALA A 494 68.98 -89.38 53.37
C ALA A 494 69.45 -90.36 52.30
N PHE A 495 70.58 -91.01 52.55
CA PHE A 495 71.18 -91.98 51.66
C PHE A 495 71.37 -93.29 52.40
N TYR A 496 70.85 -94.38 51.84
CA TYR A 496 70.99 -95.70 52.42
C TYR A 496 71.84 -96.59 51.51
N ARG A 497 72.95 -97.09 52.05
CA ARG A 497 73.89 -97.97 51.35
C ARG A 497 73.94 -99.34 52.03
N PRO A 498 73.18 -100.34 51.54
CA PRO A 498 73.26 -101.68 52.12
C PRO A 498 74.64 -102.34 51.96
N ASN A 499 75.39 -101.97 50.91
CA ASN A 499 76.77 -102.37 50.59
C ASN A 499 77.51 -101.28 49.80
N GLU A 500 78.78 -101.50 49.43
CA GLU A 500 79.62 -100.51 48.72
C GLU A 500 79.14 -100.19 47.29
N ASP A 501 78.33 -101.07 46.70
CA ASP A 501 77.92 -101.03 45.29
C ASP A 501 76.52 -100.47 45.05
N VAL A 502 75.66 -100.42 46.07
CA VAL A 502 74.26 -99.99 45.93
C VAL A 502 73.98 -98.84 46.87
N MET A 503 73.35 -97.78 46.34
CA MET A 503 72.88 -96.66 47.14
C MET A 503 71.46 -96.28 46.73
N PHE A 504 70.59 -96.11 47.72
CA PHE A 504 69.30 -95.45 47.57
C PHE A 504 69.41 -94.02 48.12
N SER A 505 68.82 -93.05 47.42
CA SER A 505 68.76 -91.66 47.85
C SER A 505 67.33 -91.16 47.91
N LEU A 506 67.04 -90.40 48.96
CA LEU A 506 65.81 -89.65 49.14
C LEU A 506 66.20 -88.24 49.58
N GLY A 507 65.77 -87.23 48.84
CA GLY A 507 66.03 -85.84 49.19
C GLY A 507 64.75 -85.02 49.18
N GLY A 508 64.66 -84.11 50.13
CA GLY A 508 63.63 -83.09 50.18
C GLY A 508 64.30 -81.72 50.26
N SER A 509 63.75 -80.73 49.55
CA SER A 509 64.19 -79.35 49.68
C SER A 509 63.05 -78.45 50.10
N VAL A 510 63.42 -77.48 50.93
CA VAL A 510 62.55 -76.45 51.46
C VAL A 510 63.29 -75.11 51.31
N GLY A 511 62.65 -74.16 50.64
CA GLY A 511 63.30 -72.89 50.37
C GLY A 511 62.42 -71.93 49.58
N GLY A 512 62.23 -70.73 50.11
CA GLY A 512 61.50 -69.65 49.43
C GLY A 512 59.99 -69.86 49.24
N GLY A 513 59.40 -70.96 49.74
CA GLY A 513 57.96 -71.25 49.66
C GLY A 513 57.53 -72.26 48.59
N GLU A 514 58.48 -72.86 47.85
CA GLU A 514 58.24 -74.05 47.03
C GLU A 514 59.04 -75.22 47.62
N ASN A 515 58.43 -76.40 47.69
CA ASN A 515 59.08 -77.61 48.21
C ASN A 515 59.28 -78.59 47.05
N MET A 516 60.42 -79.29 47.05
CA MET A 516 60.70 -80.33 46.07
C MET A 516 61.11 -81.63 46.77
N VAL A 517 60.88 -82.76 46.10
CA VAL A 517 61.26 -84.10 46.56
C VAL A 517 61.91 -84.85 45.41
N ASN A 518 63.01 -85.53 45.66
CA ASN A 518 63.65 -86.46 44.72
C ASN A 518 63.89 -87.84 45.35
N VAL A 519 63.90 -88.86 44.51
CA VAL A 519 64.19 -90.26 44.88
C VAL A 519 65.07 -90.86 43.80
N GLY A 520 66.14 -91.55 44.18
CA GLY A 520 67.08 -92.15 43.24
C GLY A 520 67.68 -93.47 43.75
N ALA A 521 68.23 -94.25 42.82
CA ALA A 521 69.03 -95.44 43.10
C ALA A 521 70.28 -95.45 42.21
N THR A 522 71.42 -95.77 42.79
CA THR A 522 72.73 -95.76 42.12
C THR A 522 73.44 -97.10 42.33
N PHE A 523 74.07 -97.62 41.28
CA PHE A 523 74.76 -98.91 41.29
C PHE A 523 76.20 -98.75 40.75
N LYS A 524 77.20 -99.37 41.37
CA LYS A 524 78.59 -99.46 40.87
C LYS A 524 78.80 -100.77 40.12
N LEU A 525 79.55 -100.73 39.01
CA LEU A 525 79.95 -101.91 38.23
C LEU A 525 81.48 -101.89 37.98
N GLY A 526 82.23 -102.89 38.47
CA GLY A 526 83.70 -102.98 38.30
C GLY A 526 84.38 -104.14 39.08
N GLN A 527 85.71 -104.34 38.93
CA GLN A 527 86.49 -105.43 39.58
C GLN A 527 86.96 -105.05 41.01
N HIS A 528 86.68 -105.92 41.99
CA HIS A 528 86.83 -105.73 43.44
C HIS A 528 88.25 -105.99 43.96
N ASN A 529 88.79 -105.13 44.83
CA ASN A 529 90.03 -105.35 45.58
C ASN A 529 89.75 -105.24 47.09
N HIS A 530 90.10 -106.27 47.87
CA HIS A 530 89.78 -106.42 49.30
C HIS A 530 90.63 -105.54 50.23
N VAL A 531 90.64 -104.23 50.03
CA VAL A 531 91.20 -103.26 50.99
C VAL A 531 90.13 -102.22 51.26
N SER A 532 89.44 -102.36 52.39
CA SER A 532 88.49 -101.35 52.88
C SER A 532 89.28 -100.11 53.29
N ASN A 533 89.13 -99.02 52.53
CA ASN A 533 89.81 -97.74 52.75
C ASN A 533 89.14 -96.89 53.85
N SER A 534 88.63 -97.49 54.92
CA SER A 534 88.12 -96.72 56.06
C SER A 534 89.29 -96.11 56.83
N ARG A 535 89.40 -94.77 56.78
CA ARG A 535 90.43 -93.98 57.50
C ARG A 535 90.39 -94.20 59.02
N VAL A 536 89.28 -94.73 59.55
CA VAL A 536 89.08 -95.06 60.97
C VAL A 536 89.84 -96.34 61.38
N ALA A 537 90.06 -97.27 60.45
CA ALA A 537 90.84 -98.49 60.72
C ALA A 537 92.35 -98.20 60.85
N MET A 538 92.89 -97.22 60.10
CA MET A 538 94.31 -96.84 60.16
C MET A 538 94.69 -96.03 61.41
N ALA A 539 93.75 -95.31 62.03
CA ALA A 539 94.02 -94.51 63.24
C ALA A 539 94.21 -95.35 64.52
N LYS A 540 93.71 -96.60 64.54
CA LYS A 540 93.90 -97.54 65.65
C LYS A 540 95.31 -98.18 65.67
N GLU A 541 96.01 -98.29 64.54
CA GLU A 541 97.35 -98.92 64.48
C GLU A 541 98.53 -97.99 64.87
N ILE A 542 98.36 -96.67 64.83
CA ILE A 542 99.48 -95.72 65.05
C ILE A 542 99.68 -95.35 66.53
N ARG A 543 98.74 -95.70 67.42
CA ARG A 543 98.89 -95.52 68.88
C ARG A 543 99.67 -96.63 69.57
N SER A 544 99.91 -97.78 68.91
CA SER A 544 100.54 -98.96 69.50
C SER A 544 102.03 -99.18 69.20
N LEU A 545 102.73 -98.22 68.57
CA LEU A 545 104.17 -98.36 68.23
C LEU A 545 105.13 -97.36 68.90
N LYS A 546 104.67 -96.48 69.79
CA LYS A 546 105.54 -95.52 70.50
C LYS A 546 105.67 -95.69 72.02
N GLU A 547 105.02 -96.68 72.63
CA GLU A 547 105.21 -97.05 74.05
C GLU A 547 106.07 -98.31 74.26
N LEU A 548 106.67 -98.88 73.20
CA LEU A 548 107.44 -100.14 73.27
C LEU A 548 108.98 -99.98 73.15
N VAL A 549 109.56 -98.89 73.69
CA VAL A 549 111.04 -98.74 73.81
C VAL A 549 111.49 -98.33 75.22
N ALA A 550 110.57 -98.13 76.17
CA ALA A 550 110.92 -97.96 77.58
C ALA A 550 109.81 -98.57 78.45
N LYS A 551 109.97 -99.71 79.10
CA LYS A 551 111.18 -100.50 79.32
C LYS A 551 110.73 -101.86 79.86
N GLN A 552 111.24 -102.90 79.23
CA GLN A 552 111.31 -104.25 79.72
C GLN A 552 112.28 -104.25 80.92
N ASP A 553 111.77 -103.97 82.12
CA ASP A 553 112.36 -104.18 83.44
C ASP A 553 111.37 -103.59 84.45
N GLY A 554 110.57 -104.32 85.20
CA GLY A 554 110.54 -105.75 85.42
C GLY A 554 109.71 -105.94 86.68
N GLU A 555 108.54 -106.55 86.55
CA GLU A 555 107.80 -107.07 87.70
C GLU A 555 107.09 -108.37 87.28
N MET A 556 107.89 -109.43 87.16
CA MET A 556 107.41 -110.79 87.42
C MET A 556 107.61 -110.98 88.92
N GLN A 557 106.61 -110.55 89.67
CA GLN A 557 105.62 -111.42 90.28
C GLN A 557 106.17 -112.26 91.41
N GLN A 558 105.65 -111.90 92.58
CA GLN A 558 105.47 -112.76 93.73
C GLN A 558 106.76 -113.10 94.48
N LEU A 559 106.68 -112.97 95.81
CA LEU A 559 107.67 -113.43 96.77
C LEU A 559 108.81 -112.45 97.12
N LYS A 560 108.40 -111.38 97.77
CA LYS A 560 108.73 -111.09 99.18
C LYS A 560 108.00 -109.80 99.54
N THR A 561 106.67 -109.84 99.64
CA THR A 561 106.00 -110.15 100.91
C THR A 561 106.76 -109.52 102.07
N LEU A 562 106.07 -108.62 102.76
CA LEU A 562 106.42 -108.19 104.10
C LEU A 562 107.79 -107.52 104.18
N MET A 563 107.77 -106.20 104.13
CA MET A 563 107.92 -105.44 105.35
C MET A 563 107.87 -103.98 104.94
N ASN A 564 106.80 -103.31 105.34
CA ASN A 564 106.80 -102.58 106.60
C ASN A 564 107.72 -101.38 106.53
N GLN A 565 107.06 -100.28 106.86
CA GLN A 565 107.60 -99.15 107.60
C GLN A 565 108.26 -98.06 106.76
N MET A 566 107.67 -96.88 106.99
CA MET A 566 108.22 -95.53 106.84
C MET A 566 108.03 -94.88 105.46
N ALA A 567 107.44 -93.70 105.34
CA ALA A 567 106.80 -92.82 106.31
C ALA A 567 106.05 -91.70 105.59
N GLY A 568 104.78 -91.50 105.98
CA GLY A 568 104.21 -90.16 106.22
C GLY A 568 103.41 -89.50 105.08
N ARG A 569 102.12 -89.23 105.29
CA ARG A 569 101.53 -87.98 105.87
C ARG A 569 101.67 -86.78 104.90
N THR A 570 100.68 -85.97 104.56
CA THR A 570 99.36 -85.64 105.15
C THR A 570 98.50 -84.92 104.10
N VAL A 571 97.18 -85.03 104.27
CA VAL A 571 96.08 -84.29 103.64
C VAL A 571 96.10 -82.80 103.98
N LEU A 572 95.67 -81.91 103.06
CA LEU A 572 94.94 -80.68 103.41
C LEU A 572 93.86 -80.35 102.37
N LYS A 573 92.63 -80.17 102.88
CA LYS A 573 91.47 -79.51 102.26
C LYS A 573 91.67 -77.97 102.25
N VAL A 574 90.88 -77.28 101.42
CA VAL A 574 89.91 -76.19 101.77
C VAL A 574 89.85 -75.09 100.68
N ASP A 575 88.63 -74.90 100.13
CA ASP A 575 87.89 -73.66 99.77
C ASP A 575 88.64 -72.42 99.21
N LYS A 576 88.09 -71.54 98.33
CA LYS A 576 86.71 -71.17 97.98
C LYS A 576 86.70 -70.11 96.86
N ASP A 577 85.51 -69.88 96.32
CA ASP A 577 84.95 -68.57 95.92
C ASP A 577 85.79 -67.62 95.04
N THR A 578 85.81 -67.86 93.74
CA THR A 578 85.96 -66.79 92.73
C THR A 578 84.87 -66.96 91.67
N LEU A 579 83.95 -65.99 91.57
CA LEU A 579 82.86 -66.04 90.57
C LEU A 579 83.32 -65.62 89.16
N PHE A 580 84.43 -64.85 89.04
CA PHE A 580 85.09 -64.50 87.78
C PHE A 580 86.62 -64.43 87.98
N PRO A 581 87.48 -65.08 87.15
CA PRO A 581 88.94 -65.12 87.32
C PRO A 581 89.69 -63.81 87.01
N ASP A 582 89.07 -62.88 86.29
CA ASP A 582 89.70 -61.70 85.68
C ASP A 582 89.53 -60.40 86.50
N ILE A 583 88.92 -60.46 87.68
CA ILE A 583 88.79 -59.30 88.60
C ILE A 583 89.35 -59.65 89.99
N PRO A 584 90.58 -59.22 90.33
CA PRO A 584 91.15 -59.44 91.64
C PRO A 584 90.44 -58.59 92.73
N GLU A 585 90.47 -59.05 93.99
CA GLU A 585 89.77 -58.40 95.12
C GLU A 585 90.13 -56.91 95.34
N ASN A 586 91.30 -56.46 94.87
CA ASN A 586 91.73 -55.06 95.00
C ASN A 586 91.22 -54.13 93.88
N HIS A 587 90.53 -54.67 92.88
CA HIS A 587 90.05 -53.89 91.74
C HIS A 587 88.90 -52.98 92.17
N TRP A 588 88.91 -51.71 91.75
CA TRP A 588 87.91 -50.70 92.16
C TRP A 588 86.46 -51.11 91.87
N ALA A 589 86.25 -51.97 90.86
CA ALA A 589 84.94 -52.47 90.47
C ALA A 589 84.54 -53.80 91.15
N TYR A 590 85.43 -54.47 91.90
CA TYR A 590 85.22 -55.81 92.45
C TYR A 590 83.95 -55.90 93.30
N ASP A 591 83.77 -54.96 94.23
CA ASP A 591 82.62 -54.97 95.15
C ASP A 591 81.30 -54.59 94.44
N TYR A 592 81.35 -53.84 93.34
CA TYR A 592 80.18 -53.46 92.54
C TYR A 592 79.74 -54.57 91.58
N VAL A 593 80.70 -55.18 90.87
CA VAL A 593 80.44 -56.27 89.92
C VAL A 593 79.94 -57.51 90.66
N THR A 594 80.53 -57.82 91.83
CA THR A 594 80.09 -58.95 92.66
C THR A 594 78.65 -58.76 93.18
N LYS A 595 78.25 -57.53 93.51
CA LYS A 595 76.86 -57.22 93.92
C LYS A 595 75.87 -57.35 92.76
N LEU A 596 76.23 -56.88 91.57
CA LEU A 596 75.38 -56.94 90.38
C LEU A 596 75.25 -58.36 89.80
N ALA A 597 76.32 -59.16 89.89
CA ALA A 597 76.29 -60.59 89.51
C ALA A 597 75.43 -61.42 90.47
N LYS A 598 75.52 -61.17 91.79
CA LYS A 598 74.63 -61.80 92.79
C LYS A 598 73.16 -61.40 92.64
N ALA A 599 72.89 -60.21 92.09
CA ALA A 599 71.54 -59.73 91.80
C ALA A 599 70.99 -60.21 90.43
N GLY A 600 71.76 -60.96 89.65
CA GLY A 600 71.35 -61.47 88.33
C GLY A 600 71.28 -60.39 87.23
N ILE A 601 71.82 -59.19 87.48
CA ILE A 601 71.76 -58.06 86.54
C ILE A 601 72.90 -58.14 85.52
N VAL A 602 74.05 -58.71 85.89
CA VAL A 602 75.19 -58.94 85.00
C VAL A 602 75.55 -60.42 84.96
N GLU A 603 75.66 -60.98 83.76
CA GLU A 603 76.15 -62.33 83.49
C GLU A 603 77.48 -62.20 82.72
N GLY A 604 78.51 -62.93 83.14
CA GLY A 604 79.79 -62.97 82.43
C GLY A 604 79.72 -63.77 81.12
N TYR A 605 80.85 -63.91 80.44
CA TYR A 605 80.93 -64.61 79.15
C TYR A 605 81.00 -66.15 79.32
N PRO A 606 80.76 -66.94 78.25
CA PRO A 606 80.74 -68.42 78.32
C PRO A 606 82.06 -69.07 78.76
N ASP A 607 83.15 -68.30 78.79
CA ASP A 607 84.48 -68.69 79.28
C ASP A 607 84.70 -68.41 80.77
N GLY A 608 83.74 -67.78 81.46
CA GLY A 608 83.75 -67.54 82.89
C GLY A 608 84.39 -66.22 83.34
N GLU A 609 84.70 -65.29 82.43
CA GLU A 609 85.28 -63.97 82.71
C GLU A 609 84.26 -62.81 82.59
N PHE A 610 84.55 -61.65 83.18
CA PHE A 610 83.72 -60.42 83.12
C PHE A 610 84.12 -59.46 81.98
N LYS A 611 85.41 -59.38 81.62
CA LYS A 611 86.01 -58.58 80.54
C LYS A 611 85.73 -57.06 80.62
N GLY A 612 86.01 -56.48 81.79
CA GLY A 612 85.63 -55.09 82.15
C GLY A 612 86.35 -53.95 81.40
N ASP A 613 87.49 -54.20 80.75
CA ASP A 613 88.23 -53.18 79.98
C ASP A 613 87.74 -53.03 78.53
N ARG A 614 86.76 -53.84 78.09
CA ARG A 614 86.15 -53.74 76.76
C ARG A 614 85.05 -52.69 76.76
N MET A 615 84.98 -51.86 75.71
CA MET A 615 83.83 -50.99 75.47
C MET A 615 82.55 -51.82 75.26
N MET A 616 81.50 -51.51 76.02
CA MET A 616 80.20 -52.15 75.95
C MET A 616 79.39 -51.64 74.75
N THR A 617 78.69 -52.54 74.03
CA THR A 617 77.78 -52.13 72.95
C THR A 617 76.47 -51.56 73.51
N ARG A 618 75.81 -50.70 72.74
CA ARG A 618 74.50 -50.11 73.14
C ARG A 618 73.43 -51.17 73.40
N TYR A 619 73.45 -52.31 72.70
CA TYR A 619 72.53 -53.43 72.94
C TYR A 619 72.82 -54.20 74.24
N GLU A 620 74.09 -54.41 74.58
CA GLU A 620 74.50 -55.02 75.85
C GLU A 620 74.13 -54.12 77.04
N PHE A 621 74.27 -52.80 76.88
CA PHE A 621 73.82 -51.82 77.87
C PHE A 621 72.29 -51.79 78.02
N ALA A 622 71.55 -51.82 76.91
CA ALA A 622 70.08 -51.88 76.92
C ALA A 622 69.54 -53.15 77.62
N ALA A 623 70.20 -54.30 77.45
CA ALA A 623 69.86 -55.53 78.16
C ALA A 623 70.10 -55.43 79.68
N LEU A 624 71.15 -54.73 80.11
CA LEU A 624 71.44 -54.46 81.53
C LEU A 624 70.39 -53.53 82.15
N VAL A 625 69.98 -52.48 81.41
CA VAL A 625 68.88 -51.57 81.81
C VAL A 625 67.56 -52.32 81.92
N TYR A 626 67.24 -53.21 80.97
CA TYR A 626 66.03 -54.04 81.02
C TYR A 626 66.00 -54.98 82.23
N ARG A 627 67.12 -55.67 82.54
CA ARG A 627 67.23 -56.56 83.70
C ARG A 627 67.15 -55.80 85.02
N ALA A 628 67.72 -54.60 85.10
CA ALA A 628 67.61 -53.74 86.29
C ALA A 628 66.14 -53.30 86.54
N ILE A 629 65.39 -53.00 85.49
CA ILE A 629 63.95 -52.65 85.60
C ILE A 629 63.13 -53.86 86.07
N MET A 630 63.35 -55.05 85.49
CA MET A 630 62.68 -56.30 85.89
C MET A 630 63.06 -56.76 87.32
N ALA A 631 64.26 -56.43 87.78
CA ALA A 631 64.70 -56.66 89.16
C ALA A 631 64.16 -55.64 90.18
N GLY A 632 63.26 -54.73 89.76
CA GLY A 632 62.50 -53.84 90.66
C GLY A 632 63.02 -52.41 90.78
N ALA A 633 63.97 -51.97 89.95
CA ALA A 633 64.49 -50.60 90.00
C ALA A 633 63.43 -49.51 89.73
N GLY A 634 62.39 -49.83 88.95
CA GLY A 634 61.26 -48.92 88.66
C GLY A 634 60.27 -48.75 89.83
N SER A 635 60.42 -49.52 90.91
CA SER A 635 59.55 -49.47 92.09
C SER A 635 60.19 -48.76 93.29
N ASN A 636 61.40 -48.21 93.14
CA ASN A 636 62.16 -47.53 94.19
C ASN A 636 62.03 -45.99 94.08
N PRO A 637 61.33 -45.32 95.01
CA PRO A 637 61.08 -43.87 94.94
C PRO A 637 62.33 -42.98 95.04
N ALA A 638 63.47 -43.53 95.48
CA ALA A 638 64.72 -42.79 95.59
C ALA A 638 65.46 -42.62 94.25
N LEU A 639 65.09 -43.39 93.22
CA LEU A 639 65.76 -43.40 91.90
C LEU A 639 64.97 -42.65 90.81
N ASP A 640 63.80 -42.11 91.13
CA ASP A 640 62.87 -41.47 90.17
C ASP A 640 62.49 -40.03 90.55
N GLN A 641 63.42 -39.28 91.15
CA GLN A 641 63.16 -37.90 91.59
C GLN A 641 63.25 -36.84 90.46
N ASP A 642 63.80 -37.17 89.29
CA ASP A 642 63.98 -36.24 88.14
C ASP A 642 63.60 -36.86 86.78
N GLY A 643 62.82 -37.96 86.77
CA GLY A 643 62.38 -38.62 85.53
C GLY A 643 63.52 -39.18 84.67
N THR A 644 64.69 -39.40 85.26
CA THR A 644 65.91 -39.88 84.61
C THR A 644 65.75 -41.31 84.09
N LEU A 645 65.02 -42.17 84.83
CA LEU A 645 64.70 -43.54 84.43
C LEU A 645 63.77 -43.56 83.19
N GLY A 646 62.78 -42.66 83.16
CA GLY A 646 61.89 -42.48 82.02
C GLY A 646 62.57 -41.92 80.77
N ARG A 647 63.58 -41.05 80.91
CA ARG A 647 64.43 -40.61 79.79
C ARG A 647 65.31 -41.74 79.24
N LEU A 648 65.87 -42.60 80.10
CA LEU A 648 66.66 -43.76 79.67
C LEU A 648 65.82 -44.77 78.87
N VAL A 649 64.61 -45.08 79.34
CA VAL A 649 63.69 -45.98 78.64
C VAL A 649 63.29 -45.42 77.27
N LYS A 650 63.15 -44.09 77.15
CA LYS A 650 62.82 -43.43 75.90
C LYS A 650 64.01 -43.35 74.91
N GLU A 651 65.22 -43.17 75.41
CA GLU A 651 66.46 -43.10 74.61
C GLU A 651 66.84 -44.46 74.00
N PHE A 652 66.47 -45.56 74.65
CA PHE A 652 66.73 -46.94 74.19
C PHE A 652 65.46 -47.67 73.72
N ASP A 653 64.36 -46.96 73.42
CA ASP A 653 63.08 -47.56 72.95
C ASP A 653 63.22 -48.34 71.64
N GLY A 654 64.18 -47.95 70.80
CA GLY A 654 64.50 -48.63 69.55
C GLY A 654 65.10 -50.02 69.76
N GLU A 655 65.99 -50.16 70.75
CA GLU A 655 66.71 -51.38 71.09
C GLU A 655 65.89 -52.30 72.02
N LEU A 656 65.06 -51.72 72.91
CA LEU A 656 64.16 -52.45 73.80
C LEU A 656 63.08 -53.24 73.04
N LYS A 657 62.67 -52.81 71.84
CA LYS A 657 61.74 -53.55 70.94
C LYS A 657 62.29 -54.88 70.43
N TYR A 658 63.60 -55.08 70.50
CA TYR A 658 64.28 -56.31 70.05
C TYR A 658 64.72 -57.21 71.21
N ILE A 659 64.31 -56.90 72.45
CA ILE A 659 64.47 -57.77 73.61
C ILE A 659 63.20 -58.61 73.80
N ARG A 660 63.34 -59.95 73.81
CA ARG A 660 62.24 -60.88 74.11
C ARG A 660 62.58 -61.76 75.30
N ILE A 661 61.57 -62.09 76.11
CA ILE A 661 61.66 -63.10 77.18
C ILE A 661 61.27 -64.45 76.58
N ASP A 662 62.20 -65.40 76.56
CA ASP A 662 61.90 -66.79 76.26
C ASP A 662 61.70 -67.56 77.58
N VAL A 663 60.59 -68.28 77.70
CA VAL A 663 60.35 -69.22 78.81
C VAL A 663 61.10 -70.51 78.50
N ILE A 664 62.11 -70.83 79.30
CA ILE A 664 62.97 -72.01 79.12
C ILE A 664 62.38 -73.24 79.81
N GLU A 665 61.66 -73.04 80.91
CA GLU A 665 61.01 -74.15 81.61
C GLU A 665 59.67 -73.68 82.21
N LYS A 666 58.64 -74.53 82.14
CA LYS A 666 57.31 -74.30 82.72
C LYS A 666 57.07 -75.32 83.83
N ASP A 667 56.46 -74.88 84.91
CA ASP A 667 56.06 -75.78 85.98
C ASP A 667 54.81 -76.62 85.58
N LYS A 668 54.43 -77.54 86.47
CA LYS A 668 53.33 -78.50 86.29
C LYS A 668 51.95 -77.84 86.12
N HIS A 669 51.84 -76.53 86.32
CA HIS A 669 50.60 -75.75 86.21
C HIS A 669 50.65 -74.73 85.06
N GLY A 670 51.67 -74.79 84.20
CA GLY A 670 51.76 -73.97 82.99
C GLY A 670 52.26 -72.55 83.20
N ASN A 671 52.72 -72.22 84.42
CA ASN A 671 53.38 -70.94 84.69
C ASN A 671 54.89 -71.04 84.36
N PRO A 672 55.52 -69.96 83.86
CA PRO A 672 56.96 -69.93 83.62
C PRO A 672 57.74 -70.13 84.94
N SER A 673 58.66 -71.10 85.00
CA SER A 673 59.55 -71.29 86.16
C SER A 673 60.99 -70.85 85.88
N ILE A 674 61.40 -70.80 84.62
CA ILE A 674 62.68 -70.23 84.19
C ILE A 674 62.47 -69.39 82.94
N GLU A 675 62.85 -68.12 83.00
CA GLU A 675 62.76 -67.16 81.90
C GLU A 675 64.16 -66.62 81.58
N ARG A 676 64.54 -66.53 80.30
CA ARG A 676 65.78 -65.88 79.86
C ARG A 676 65.49 -64.72 78.90
N VAL A 677 66.23 -63.64 79.11
CA VAL A 677 66.19 -62.43 78.28
C VAL A 677 67.18 -62.57 77.13
N ARG A 678 66.71 -62.51 75.88
CA ARG A 678 67.56 -62.48 74.67
C ARG A 678 67.31 -61.23 73.85
N THR A 679 68.40 -60.67 73.32
CA THR A 679 68.42 -59.63 72.28
C THR A 679 68.40 -60.31 70.91
N VAL A 680 67.60 -59.80 69.97
CA VAL A 680 67.65 -60.19 68.56
C VAL A 680 68.56 -59.20 67.84
N GLU A 681 69.67 -59.68 67.29
CA GLU A 681 70.60 -58.85 66.52
C GLU A 681 69.98 -58.51 65.15
N ASP A 682 69.86 -57.22 64.86
CA ASP A 682 69.46 -56.70 63.57
C ASP A 682 70.65 -56.77 62.60
N SER A 683 70.51 -57.50 61.50
CA SER A 683 71.39 -57.33 60.36
C SER A 683 70.61 -57.50 59.05
N LYS A 684 70.01 -56.39 58.57
CA LYS A 684 70.19 -55.95 57.16
C LYS A 684 69.69 -54.52 56.89
N LYS A 685 70.63 -53.56 56.91
CA LYS A 685 70.88 -52.61 55.81
C LYS A 685 72.32 -52.09 55.86
N HIS A 686 73.11 -52.39 54.81
CA HIS A 686 74.24 -51.63 54.23
C HIS A 686 75.00 -52.52 53.23
N TYR A 687 75.25 -52.20 51.95
CA TYR A 687 75.09 -51.01 51.07
C TYR A 687 74.76 -51.50 49.64
N GLY A 688 73.84 -50.86 48.89
CA GLY A 688 74.13 -49.81 47.89
C GLY A 688 74.52 -50.43 46.52
N LYS A 689 73.75 -50.31 45.42
CA LYS A 689 72.91 -49.20 44.93
C LYS A 689 71.41 -49.49 44.91
#